data_AF-A0A4X2M3R5-F1
#
_entry.id   AF-A0A4X2M3R5-F1
#
_cell.length_a   1.000
_cell.length_b   1.000
_cell.length_c   1.000
_cell.angle_alpha   90.00
_cell.angle_beta   90.00
_cell.angle_gamma   90.00
#
_symmetry.space_group_name_H-M   'P 1'
#
loop_
_entity.id
_entity.type
_entity.pdbx_description
1 polymer ?
#
loop_
_entity_poly.entity_id
_entity_poly.type
_entity_poly.pdbx_seq_one_letter_code
_entity_poly.pdbx_strand_id
1 'polypeptide(L)'
;MGLERKWLSIVSCLTSSVSLAQECSPGGHQVLRDPRRSVDFGAAEPWSVELMCDHSLRPGWYRFQISDSPAEMPKACVEVNRCGTQVPLWLSLREGEALPLPGEAMQLTACASWEFFGAAKDCCLFRIPVTVRNCGPFLVYFLQPTQGCMGYCNQSSIDVFFLLGPPTVTSPPSPPGAPEVEVKLMASKIFLQCTFEGSPTNISQGFVIAWSRLSSEGLREELKKEITVEEFSLLELDGVNLRLGDRIFCSASAFFRENPGMQSVVVESREFFAGIKLRPEVSTILEDGQEYQLRLESTVPVLCPELGQGCKVSLTLKTIDQGDEQRGFTLALSRCQVDLPETSSCENGTCSQAVIYFTAIIDFARDGDRVTEIAVEPIISENFLWSSYVPEGTQIKVKDLPTANCYSFTDPHIITLDGRHYEHFKTGTFVLYKSMSRDFEVHVRQWDCGSLHYPVSCNCGFVAKEGGDVVALDMCNGQLHESQPYLFVKSRDPTSNIKIRESYLGRKVTIFFSSGAFVRADLSEWGMSLTIQSPSSDYKNTRGLCGTFDEEPDNDFHDKHGAVIKDRSSPYLVFINEWRISPGKSMFDKLPISSKSPGKISYCSCAGDKARFWSVNPLDRHPQSEVMSGCNDSEHVRRPSLIPELDITMEYISADELGRSLKKRSLREEKTPGSLSLSQEKYANLTKVDSKGSIQHKRDKGKIAPLEVRRRIQHLGHHLQERRPVQNRQKRQHLRESPPTFSFPSLSPTDLEGLSYFFPEDHATDTHQEFVPSWPTPSGLVEAHVLEACHQTLANSSIGKSCAEFLGERIDSVVEMCVKDVLLKDDLSWAEAGLALLENECEKRILEEGKYNTEDYGQSIGEILLVLKCPNLCSGHGQCVEWGCACFQGFSSFDCSVLSGK
;
A
#
# COMPACT_ATOMS: atom_id res chain seq x y z
N MET A 1 59.40 -14.47 57.46
CA MET A 1 58.99 -13.14 56.95
C MET A 1 57.48 -13.11 57.07
N GLY A 2 56.90 -12.71 58.21
CA GLY A 2 56.72 -11.33 58.68
C GLY A 2 55.19 -11.07 58.73
N LEU A 3 54.55 -11.49 59.83
CA LEU A 3 53.86 -10.66 60.86
C LEU A 3 52.57 -9.97 60.35
N GLU A 4 51.36 -10.42 60.73
CA GLU A 4 50.63 -10.25 62.01
C GLU A 4 49.67 -9.02 62.04
N ARG A 5 48.34 -9.25 62.14
CA ARG A 5 47.40 -8.88 63.25
C ARG A 5 46.44 -7.73 62.84
N LYS A 6 45.20 -7.54 63.32
CA LYS A 6 44.29 -8.22 64.28
C LYS A 6 42.87 -7.61 64.14
N TRP A 7 41.89 -8.32 64.69
CA TRP A 7 40.47 -7.97 64.86
C TRP A 7 40.14 -6.98 66.01
N LEU A 8 38.99 -6.30 65.90
CA LEU A 8 37.99 -5.85 66.92
C LEU A 8 38.14 -4.58 67.80
N SER A 9 37.01 -3.84 67.86
CA SER A 9 36.36 -3.08 68.97
C SER A 9 36.48 -1.54 69.14
N ILE A 10 35.34 -0.87 68.89
CA ILE A 10 34.50 0.01 69.78
C ILE A 10 35.08 1.30 70.43
N VAL A 11 34.47 2.44 70.03
CA VAL A 11 34.12 3.71 70.73
C VAL A 11 35.23 4.64 71.27
N SER A 12 35.30 5.86 70.72
CA SER A 12 35.15 7.13 71.48
C SER A 12 35.29 8.37 70.60
N CYS A 13 34.28 9.25 70.69
CA CYS A 13 34.24 10.68 70.38
C CYS A 13 35.56 11.43 70.10
N LEU A 14 35.62 12.09 68.95
CA LEU A 14 36.22 13.42 68.83
C LEU A 14 35.21 14.36 68.15
N THR A 15 34.74 15.30 68.96
CA THR A 15 34.03 16.51 68.60
C THR A 15 34.84 17.31 67.58
N SER A 16 34.40 17.33 66.32
CA SER A 16 34.67 18.45 65.43
C SER A 16 33.43 19.33 65.48
N SER A 17 33.53 20.44 66.21
CA SER A 17 32.55 21.53 66.11
C SER A 17 32.46 21.95 64.64
N VAL A 18 31.39 21.54 63.95
CA VAL A 18 31.01 22.19 62.70
C VAL A 18 30.69 23.63 63.12
N SER A 19 31.61 24.55 62.83
CA SER A 19 31.38 25.97 63.06
C SER A 19 30.17 26.36 62.22
N LEU A 20 29.03 26.58 62.88
CA LEU A 20 27.85 27.13 62.23
C LEU A 20 28.28 28.44 61.57
N ALA A 21 27.97 28.62 60.28
CA ALA A 21 28.33 29.84 59.56
C ALA A 21 27.90 31.08 60.37
N GLN A 22 28.72 32.14 60.37
CA GLN A 22 28.56 33.27 61.27
C GLN A 22 27.14 33.88 61.19
N GLU A 23 26.58 33.93 59.99
CA GLU A 23 25.23 34.40 59.67
C GLU A 23 24.10 33.55 60.25
N CYS A 24 24.35 32.27 60.55
CA CYS A 24 23.39 31.37 61.19
C CYS A 24 23.39 31.48 62.72
N SER A 25 24.37 32.17 63.30
CA SER A 25 24.46 32.40 64.74
C SER A 25 23.58 33.59 65.19
N PRO A 26 23.12 33.62 66.46
CA PRO A 26 22.42 34.78 67.01
C PRO A 26 23.28 36.04 66.90
N GLY A 27 22.83 37.03 66.12
CA GLY A 27 23.57 38.27 65.81
C GLY A 27 24.33 38.28 64.48
N GLY A 28 24.34 37.15 63.74
CA GLY A 28 24.92 37.05 62.40
C GLY A 28 24.03 37.55 61.27
N HIS A 29 22.75 37.77 61.55
CA HIS A 29 21.75 38.28 60.61
C HIS A 29 20.84 39.30 61.28
N GLN A 30 20.25 40.18 60.48
CA GLN A 30 19.18 41.10 60.89
C GLN A 30 17.82 40.43 60.65
N VAL A 31 16.79 40.83 61.40
CA VAL A 31 15.45 40.24 61.25
C VAL A 31 14.49 41.27 60.68
N LEU A 32 13.88 40.95 59.54
CA LEU A 32 12.82 41.74 58.91
C LEU A 32 11.47 41.27 59.45
N ARG A 33 10.92 42.05 60.39
CA ARG A 33 9.68 41.74 61.13
C ARG A 33 8.46 42.56 60.71
N ASP A 34 8.62 43.45 59.72
CA ASP A 34 7.53 44.33 59.30
C ASP A 34 6.36 43.50 58.73
N PRO A 35 5.18 43.48 59.39
CA PRO A 35 4.05 42.65 58.97
C PRO A 35 3.54 43.00 57.57
N ARG A 36 3.82 44.22 57.10
CA ARG A 36 3.42 44.69 55.77
C ARG A 36 4.15 43.95 54.65
N ARG A 37 5.26 43.25 54.95
CA ARG A 37 6.00 42.41 53.98
C ARG A 37 5.24 41.16 53.52
N SER A 38 4.16 40.79 54.20
CA SER A 38 3.38 39.61 53.84
C SER A 38 2.76 39.77 52.46
N VAL A 39 2.79 38.70 51.65
CA VAL A 39 2.05 38.62 50.37
C VAL A 39 0.55 38.93 50.53
N ASP A 40 -0.01 38.69 51.71
CA ASP A 40 -1.41 38.96 52.03
C ASP A 40 -1.71 40.46 52.26
N PHE A 41 -0.66 41.29 52.43
CA PHE A 41 -0.81 42.72 52.68
C PHE A 41 -0.89 43.51 51.36
N GLY A 42 -2.09 43.96 51.00
CA GLY A 42 -2.30 44.84 49.83
C GLY A 42 -1.99 46.31 50.14
N ALA A 43 -1.34 47.01 49.22
CA ALA A 43 -1.19 48.46 49.25
C ALA A 43 -2.53 49.10 48.82
N ALA A 44 -3.46 49.24 49.75
CA ALA A 44 -4.75 49.89 49.49
C ALA A 44 -4.58 51.43 49.45
N GLU A 45 -4.73 52.01 48.26
CA GLU A 45 -5.08 53.42 47.92
C GLU A 45 -4.30 54.61 48.57
N PRO A 46 -4.10 55.73 47.85
CA PRO A 46 -2.80 56.44 47.80
C PRO A 46 -2.49 57.47 48.90
N TRP A 47 -3.24 57.56 50.00
CA TRP A 47 -3.20 58.78 50.85
C TRP A 47 -3.13 58.59 52.37
N SER A 48 -2.53 57.52 52.89
CA SER A 48 -2.05 57.52 54.29
C SER A 48 -1.15 56.35 54.74
N VAL A 49 -0.76 55.41 53.88
CA VAL A 49 0.17 54.33 54.27
C VAL A 49 1.53 54.56 53.63
N GLU A 50 2.55 54.83 54.43
CA GLU A 50 3.94 54.95 53.98
C GLU A 50 4.36 53.65 53.28
N LEU A 51 4.61 53.73 51.97
CA LEU A 51 5.05 52.59 51.16
C LEU A 51 6.36 52.04 51.74
N MET A 52 6.44 50.73 51.83
CA MET A 52 7.66 50.05 52.24
C MET A 52 8.59 49.91 51.04
N CYS A 53 9.74 50.57 51.12
CA CYS A 53 10.75 50.56 50.08
C CYS A 53 12.09 50.07 50.66
N ASP A 54 12.71 49.07 50.05
CA ASP A 54 14.01 48.52 50.47
C ASP A 54 15.21 49.21 49.83
N HIS A 55 15.04 50.40 49.24
CA HIS A 55 16.16 51.18 48.69
C HIS A 55 17.16 51.64 49.76
N SER A 56 16.72 51.74 51.02
CA SER A 56 17.55 52.09 52.19
C SER A 56 18.05 50.87 52.96
N LEU A 57 17.75 49.65 52.50
CA LEU A 57 18.20 48.41 53.14
C LEU A 57 19.72 48.28 52.99
N ARG A 58 20.44 48.08 54.09
CA ARG A 58 21.90 47.89 54.04
C ARG A 58 22.23 46.51 53.47
N PRO A 59 23.28 46.34 52.65
CA PRO A 59 23.71 45.01 52.24
C PRO A 59 24.06 44.14 53.46
N GLY A 60 23.49 42.94 53.56
CA GLY A 60 23.73 42.05 54.68
C GLY A 60 22.84 40.82 54.73
N TRP A 61 23.03 39.97 55.74
CA TRP A 61 22.21 38.78 55.98
C TRP A 61 20.93 39.14 56.72
N TYR A 62 19.79 38.72 56.19
CA TYR A 62 18.45 38.98 56.71
C TYR A 62 17.67 37.68 56.90
N ARG A 63 16.81 37.66 57.92
CA ARG A 63 15.81 36.61 58.17
C ARG A 63 14.42 37.24 58.19
N PHE A 64 13.46 36.65 57.49
CA PHE A 64 12.08 37.12 57.53
C PHE A 64 11.32 36.49 58.70
N GLN A 65 10.46 37.29 59.34
CA GLN A 65 9.49 36.81 60.33
C GLN A 65 8.15 37.53 60.14
N ILE A 66 7.05 36.81 60.34
CA ILE A 66 5.69 37.37 60.38
C ILE A 66 5.12 37.02 61.75
N SER A 67 4.79 38.03 62.57
CA SER A 67 4.22 37.83 63.91
C SER A 67 5.01 36.81 64.76
N ASP A 68 6.34 36.96 64.78
CA ASP A 68 7.33 36.07 65.43
C ASP A 68 7.40 34.62 64.90
N SER A 69 6.64 34.28 63.85
CA SER A 69 6.73 33.01 63.13
C SER A 69 7.77 33.07 62.00
N PRO A 70 8.46 31.95 61.67
CA PRO A 70 9.37 31.90 60.54
C PRO A 70 8.65 32.23 59.22
N ALA A 71 9.31 32.99 58.36
CA ALA A 71 8.79 33.37 57.06
C ALA A 71 9.90 33.27 56.01
N GLU A 72 9.52 33.03 54.77
CA GLU A 72 10.41 32.88 53.62
C GLU A 72 10.05 33.86 52.52
N MET A 73 10.99 34.14 51.61
CA MET A 73 10.62 34.84 50.37
C MET A 73 9.70 33.94 49.53
N PRO A 74 8.64 34.49 48.93
CA PRO A 74 7.74 33.74 48.06
C PRO A 74 8.50 33.18 46.85
N LYS A 75 8.21 31.92 46.50
CA LYS A 75 8.83 31.18 45.38
C LYS A 75 8.04 31.29 44.06
N ALA A 76 6.92 32.00 44.09
CA ALA A 76 6.02 32.22 42.97
C ALA A 76 5.79 33.72 42.75
N CYS A 77 5.39 34.08 41.53
CA CYS A 77 5.16 35.47 41.15
C CYS A 77 4.08 36.15 42.00
N VAL A 78 4.47 37.22 42.68
CA VAL A 78 3.56 38.05 43.50
C VAL A 78 2.89 39.12 42.63
N GLU A 79 1.64 39.45 42.89
CA GLU A 79 0.91 40.55 42.22
C GLU A 79 1.48 41.92 42.56
N VAL A 80 1.44 42.88 41.64
CA VAL A 80 1.83 44.27 41.90
C VAL A 80 0.98 44.86 43.05
N ASN A 81 1.51 45.84 43.78
CA ASN A 81 0.85 46.44 44.94
C ASN A 81 0.57 45.49 46.12
N ARG A 82 1.33 44.40 46.26
CA ARG A 82 1.34 43.50 47.42
C ARG A 82 2.59 43.70 48.27
N CYS A 83 2.63 43.09 49.45
CA CYS A 83 3.75 43.21 50.40
C CYS A 83 4.03 44.67 50.81
N GLY A 84 2.99 45.52 50.86
CA GLY A 84 3.12 46.90 51.31
C GLY A 84 4.02 47.79 50.43
N THR A 85 4.32 47.37 49.20
CA THR A 85 5.16 48.06 48.23
C THR A 85 4.47 48.11 46.87
N GLN A 86 4.90 49.01 45.98
CA GLN A 86 4.38 49.05 44.60
C GLN A 86 4.97 47.91 43.76
N VAL A 87 6.23 47.56 44.03
CA VAL A 87 7.01 46.59 43.26
C VAL A 87 7.48 45.46 44.18
N PRO A 88 6.73 44.35 44.25
CA PRO A 88 7.08 43.24 45.11
C PRO A 88 8.21 42.39 44.51
N LEU A 89 9.17 42.03 45.36
CA LEU A 89 10.28 41.14 45.02
C LEU A 89 10.05 39.74 45.60
N TRP A 90 10.14 38.74 44.73
CA TRP A 90 9.98 37.31 45.05
C TRP A 90 11.18 36.50 44.57
N LEU A 91 11.43 35.32 45.13
CA LEU A 91 12.59 34.48 44.82
C LEU A 91 12.27 33.57 43.61
N SER A 92 13.00 33.74 42.51
CA SER A 92 12.84 32.93 41.30
C SER A 92 13.78 31.73 41.33
N LEU A 93 13.19 30.54 41.19
CA LEU A 93 13.88 29.28 40.99
C LEU A 93 13.71 28.86 39.52
N ARG A 94 14.78 28.45 38.84
CA ARG A 94 14.69 27.86 37.50
C ARG A 94 14.11 26.45 37.59
N GLU A 95 13.62 25.93 36.47
CA GLU A 95 13.07 24.58 36.39
C GLU A 95 14.13 23.54 36.82
N GLY A 96 13.85 22.80 37.90
CA GLY A 96 14.80 21.86 38.53
C GLY A 96 15.74 22.44 39.59
N GLU A 97 15.69 23.75 39.86
CA GLU A 97 16.49 24.42 40.90
C GLU A 97 15.75 24.36 42.25
N ALA A 98 16.39 23.78 43.27
CA ALA A 98 15.86 23.68 44.63
C ALA A 98 16.55 24.67 45.58
N LEU A 99 15.96 24.89 46.76
CA LEU A 99 16.61 25.66 47.83
C LEU A 99 17.85 24.91 48.37
N PRO A 100 18.85 25.62 48.90
CA PRO A 100 20.07 25.00 49.44
C PRO A 100 19.76 23.99 50.55
N LEU A 101 20.51 22.89 50.58
CA LEU A 101 20.44 21.91 51.67
C LEU A 101 20.95 22.54 52.99
N PRO A 102 20.55 22.01 54.16
CA PRO A 102 21.03 22.51 55.45
C PRO A 102 22.57 22.62 55.52
N GLY A 103 23.07 23.82 55.82
CA GLY A 103 24.50 24.16 55.85
C GLY A 103 25.03 24.80 54.56
N GLU A 104 24.32 24.67 53.44
CA GLU A 104 24.74 25.19 52.14
C GLU A 104 24.29 26.64 51.91
N ALA A 105 25.03 27.34 51.05
CA ALA A 105 24.64 28.65 50.53
C ALA A 105 24.58 28.58 49.01
N MET A 106 23.52 29.13 48.44
CA MET A 106 23.24 29.13 47.01
C MET A 106 22.89 30.53 46.53
N GLN A 107 23.47 30.96 45.41
CA GLN A 107 23.15 32.24 44.79
C GLN A 107 21.93 32.07 43.88
N LEU A 108 20.86 32.81 44.19
CA LEU A 108 19.58 32.81 43.49
C LEU A 108 19.23 34.22 43.01
N THR A 109 18.10 34.36 42.33
CA THR A 109 17.65 35.65 41.78
C THR A 109 16.31 36.06 42.40
N ALA A 110 16.23 37.27 42.95
CA ALA A 110 14.97 37.92 43.26
C ALA A 110 14.44 38.67 42.03
N CYS A 111 13.17 38.44 41.70
CA CYS A 111 12.47 39.01 40.56
C CYS A 111 11.47 40.06 41.01
N ALA A 112 11.48 41.22 40.34
CA ALA A 112 10.51 42.30 40.54
C ALA A 112 9.29 42.11 39.63
N SER A 113 8.12 42.00 40.23
CA SER A 113 6.85 41.99 39.49
C SER A 113 6.44 43.39 39.06
N TRP A 114 6.15 43.60 37.78
CA TRP A 114 5.68 44.87 37.23
C TRP A 114 4.58 44.68 36.18
N GLU A 115 3.76 45.70 36.00
CA GLU A 115 2.69 45.73 35.00
C GLU A 115 2.71 47.08 34.26
N PHE A 116 2.69 47.04 32.93
CA PHE A 116 2.54 48.24 32.09
C PHE A 116 1.07 48.40 31.71
N PHE A 117 0.55 49.64 31.73
CA PHE A 117 -0.86 49.95 31.42
C PHE A 117 -1.32 49.30 30.12
N GLY A 118 -2.06 48.19 30.21
CA GLY A 118 -2.65 47.46 29.09
C GLY A 118 -1.78 46.35 28.45
N ALA A 119 -0.64 45.96 29.04
CA ALA A 119 0.19 44.84 28.57
C ALA A 119 0.25 43.68 29.59
N ALA A 120 0.66 42.49 29.14
CA ALA A 120 0.80 41.30 29.99
C ALA A 120 1.79 41.55 31.16
N LYS A 121 1.42 41.07 32.35
CA LYS A 121 2.22 41.16 33.58
C LYS A 121 3.60 40.54 33.39
N ASP A 122 4.67 41.31 33.62
CA ASP A 122 6.04 40.78 33.66
C ASP A 122 6.43 40.51 35.12
N CYS A 123 6.47 39.22 35.46
CA CYS A 123 6.81 38.74 36.79
C CYS A 123 8.30 38.87 37.15
N CYS A 124 9.18 39.22 36.21
CA CYS A 124 10.61 39.35 36.48
C CYS A 124 11.26 40.45 35.62
N LEU A 125 10.70 41.67 35.69
CA LEU A 125 11.20 42.82 34.93
C LEU A 125 12.60 43.22 35.38
N PHE A 126 12.85 43.24 36.70
CA PHE A 126 14.17 43.48 37.28
C PHE A 126 14.65 42.24 38.05
N ARG A 127 15.94 41.93 37.90
CA ARG A 127 16.61 40.79 38.53
C ARG A 127 17.65 41.28 39.52
N ILE A 128 17.53 40.88 40.79
CA ILE A 128 18.44 41.25 41.87
C ILE A 128 19.10 39.98 42.41
N PRO A 129 20.44 39.88 42.46
CA PRO A 129 21.12 38.70 42.99
C PRO A 129 20.91 38.61 44.50
N VAL A 130 20.49 37.44 44.98
CA VAL A 130 20.28 37.14 46.41
C VAL A 130 20.99 35.84 46.74
N THR A 131 21.77 35.81 47.82
CA THR A 131 22.37 34.54 48.30
C THR A 131 21.53 33.99 49.43
N VAL A 132 21.05 32.76 49.29
CA VAL A 132 20.24 32.08 50.31
C VAL A 132 21.11 31.06 51.01
N ARG A 133 21.11 31.04 52.34
CA ARG A 133 21.77 30.02 53.15
C ARG A 133 20.77 29.33 54.05
N ASN A 134 20.82 28.00 54.04
CA ASN A 134 19.98 27.19 54.89
C ASN A 134 20.70 26.91 56.20
N CYS A 135 20.23 27.51 57.29
CA CYS A 135 20.83 27.33 58.62
C CYS A 135 20.31 26.07 59.34
N GLY A 136 19.40 25.32 58.71
CA GLY A 136 18.65 24.20 59.30
C GLY A 136 17.23 24.64 59.66
N PRO A 137 17.01 25.31 60.81
CA PRO A 137 15.67 25.68 61.27
C PRO A 137 15.11 26.97 60.63
N PHE A 138 15.91 27.66 59.80
CA PHE A 138 15.47 28.85 59.06
C PHE A 138 16.43 29.14 57.91
N LEU A 139 15.94 29.89 56.93
CA LEU A 139 16.74 30.45 55.84
C LEU A 139 17.18 31.89 56.17
N VAL A 140 18.42 32.22 55.80
CA VAL A 140 18.92 33.60 55.79
C VAL A 140 19.25 34.02 54.36
N TYR A 141 19.00 35.29 54.05
CA TYR A 141 19.08 35.86 52.72
C TYR A 141 20.05 37.03 52.75
N PHE A 142 21.09 36.98 51.93
CA PHE A 142 21.98 38.11 51.71
C PHE A 142 21.29 39.07 50.73
N LEU A 143 20.71 40.15 51.26
CA LEU A 143 19.91 41.12 50.51
C LEU A 143 20.73 42.39 50.23
N GLN A 144 20.40 43.05 49.13
CA GLN A 144 21.01 44.32 48.70
C GLN A 144 19.92 45.41 48.60
N PRO A 145 20.29 46.70 48.71
CA PRO A 145 19.35 47.81 48.50
C PRO A 145 18.73 47.74 47.11
N THR A 146 17.42 48.00 47.03
CA THR A 146 16.67 47.95 45.77
C THR A 146 16.77 49.26 45.00
N GLN A 147 16.59 49.20 43.68
CA GLN A 147 16.56 50.39 42.82
C GLN A 147 15.15 51.03 42.85
N GLY A 148 15.00 52.17 43.52
CA GLY A 148 13.68 52.80 43.69
C GLY A 148 12.80 52.10 44.74
N CYS A 149 11.49 52.37 44.74
CA CYS A 149 10.60 51.79 45.76
C CYS A 149 10.15 50.37 45.42
N MET A 150 11.03 49.39 45.65
CA MET A 150 10.72 47.95 45.61
C MET A 150 10.96 47.32 46.99
N GLY A 151 10.19 46.29 47.34
CA GLY A 151 10.28 45.62 48.66
C GLY A 151 10.37 44.10 48.56
N TYR A 152 11.26 43.48 49.34
CA TYR A 152 11.36 42.04 49.51
C TYR A 152 10.16 41.51 50.31
N CYS A 153 9.35 40.69 49.63
CA CYS A 153 8.19 40.04 50.20
C CYS A 153 8.58 38.89 51.14
N ASN A 154 7.70 38.60 52.09
CA ASN A 154 7.70 37.35 52.82
C ASN A 154 6.34 36.66 52.74
N GLN A 155 6.35 35.35 52.92
CA GLN A 155 5.18 34.51 53.10
C GLN A 155 5.44 33.60 54.30
N SER A 156 4.38 33.18 54.99
CA SER A 156 4.51 32.22 56.09
C SER A 156 5.17 30.95 55.55
N SER A 157 6.25 30.51 56.20
CA SER A 157 6.73 29.16 55.97
C SER A 157 5.75 28.24 56.70
N ILE A 158 4.77 27.70 55.98
CA ILE A 158 4.10 26.49 56.44
C ILE A 158 5.13 25.38 56.29
N ASP A 159 6.07 25.35 57.22
CA ASP A 159 6.97 24.23 57.36
C ASP A 159 6.22 23.19 58.18
N VAL A 160 6.08 22.01 57.58
CA VAL A 160 5.36 20.83 58.05
C VAL A 160 6.10 20.19 59.25
N PHE A 161 6.72 21.00 60.11
CA PHE A 161 7.71 20.59 61.10
C PHE A 161 7.40 20.97 62.56
N PHE A 162 6.17 21.37 62.88
CA PHE A 162 5.71 21.59 64.27
C PHE A 162 4.59 20.65 64.76
N LEU A 163 4.44 19.46 64.18
CA LEU A 163 3.62 18.38 64.76
C LEU A 163 4.47 17.18 65.20
N LEU A 164 5.48 17.40 66.04
CA LEU A 164 6.08 16.33 66.84
C LEU A 164 6.34 16.81 68.29
N GLY A 165 5.26 17.08 69.02
CA GLY A 165 5.16 16.50 70.36
C GLY A 165 5.07 14.97 70.23
N PRO A 166 5.26 14.18 71.30
CA PRO A 166 5.25 12.72 71.19
C PRO A 166 3.98 12.29 70.41
N PRO A 167 4.11 11.51 69.32
CA PRO A 167 3.01 11.32 68.40
C PRO A 167 1.94 10.51 69.10
N THR A 168 0.81 11.16 69.37
CA THR A 168 -0.47 10.52 69.12
C THR A 168 -0.80 10.79 67.65
N VAL A 169 -0.31 9.88 66.81
CA VAL A 169 -0.80 9.45 65.48
C VAL A 169 -1.74 10.42 64.77
N THR A 170 -1.36 10.92 63.57
CA THR A 170 -2.26 11.14 62.40
C THR A 170 -1.58 11.92 61.22
N SER A 171 -0.48 11.42 60.66
CA SER A 171 -0.11 11.75 59.27
C SER A 171 -0.69 10.67 58.35
N PRO A 172 -1.21 10.97 57.14
CA PRO A 172 -1.63 9.94 56.20
C PRO A 172 -0.44 9.08 55.77
N PRO A 173 -0.65 7.79 55.46
CA PRO A 173 0.44 6.92 55.03
C PRO A 173 1.00 7.37 53.68
N SER A 174 2.23 6.96 53.40
CA SER A 174 2.84 7.14 52.09
C SER A 174 1.98 6.47 51.01
N PRO A 175 1.80 7.09 49.83
CA PRO A 175 1.10 6.45 48.74
C PRO A 175 1.84 5.17 48.29
N PRO A 176 1.10 4.15 47.81
CA PRO A 176 1.73 2.96 47.24
C PRO A 176 2.52 3.30 45.96
N GLY A 177 3.38 2.39 45.52
CA GLY A 177 4.00 2.45 44.20
C GLY A 177 2.96 2.53 43.08
N ALA A 178 3.38 2.95 41.88
CA ALA A 178 2.48 3.05 40.73
C ALA A 178 1.87 1.67 40.42
N PRO A 179 0.52 1.52 40.44
CA PRO A 179 -0.09 0.23 40.18
C PRO A 179 0.11 -0.24 38.74
N GLU A 180 0.41 -1.52 38.57
CA GLU A 180 0.54 -2.18 37.27
C GLU A 180 -0.54 -3.25 37.13
N VAL A 181 -1.20 -3.29 35.97
CA VAL A 181 -2.27 -4.24 35.66
C VAL A 181 -1.73 -5.32 34.74
N GLU A 182 -1.78 -6.57 35.20
CA GLU A 182 -1.37 -7.75 34.44
C GLU A 182 -2.51 -8.78 34.35
N VAL A 183 -2.47 -9.63 33.33
CA VAL A 183 -3.41 -10.75 33.22
C VAL A 183 -2.85 -11.97 33.95
N LYS A 184 -3.68 -12.59 34.81
CA LYS A 184 -3.39 -13.88 35.45
C LYS A 184 -4.45 -14.91 35.12
N LEU A 185 -3.99 -16.14 34.93
CA LEU A 185 -4.83 -17.31 34.76
C LEU A 185 -5.00 -18.04 36.10
N MET A 186 -6.24 -18.22 36.56
CA MET A 186 -6.52 -18.98 37.79
C MET A 186 -7.71 -19.91 37.57
N ALA A 187 -7.51 -21.23 37.73
CA ALA A 187 -8.57 -22.23 37.60
C ALA A 187 -9.42 -22.11 36.31
N SER A 188 -8.74 -21.92 35.17
CA SER A 188 -9.35 -21.73 33.83
C SER A 188 -10.24 -20.48 33.69
N LYS A 189 -10.08 -19.50 34.59
CA LYS A 189 -10.66 -18.16 34.51
C LYS A 189 -9.57 -17.11 34.35
N ILE A 190 -9.95 -16.00 33.74
CA ILE A 190 -9.05 -14.87 33.46
C ILE A 190 -9.31 -13.78 34.49
N PHE A 191 -8.25 -13.35 35.17
CA PHE A 191 -8.28 -12.24 36.11
C PHE A 191 -7.31 -11.16 35.69
N LEU A 192 -7.72 -9.91 35.84
CA LEU A 192 -6.82 -8.77 35.86
C LEU A 192 -6.31 -8.60 37.29
N GLN A 193 -5.00 -8.68 37.46
CA GLN A 193 -4.32 -8.44 38.71
C GLN A 193 -3.72 -7.04 38.68
N CYS A 194 -4.15 -6.21 39.62
CA CYS A 194 -3.48 -4.95 39.91
C CYS A 194 -2.46 -5.19 41.01
N THR A 195 -1.19 -4.88 40.75
CA THR A 195 -0.07 -5.05 41.69
C THR A 195 0.63 -3.72 41.92
N PHE A 196 1.07 -3.46 43.14
CA PHE A 196 1.78 -2.23 43.51
C PHE A 196 2.72 -2.51 44.69
N GLU A 197 3.78 -1.73 44.84
CA GLU A 197 4.70 -1.91 45.97
C GLU A 197 4.19 -1.15 47.20
N GLY A 198 4.05 -1.88 48.31
CA GLY A 198 3.79 -1.28 49.63
C GLY A 198 5.05 -0.63 50.23
N SER A 199 4.86 0.33 51.13
CA SER A 199 5.99 0.92 51.85
C SER A 199 6.60 -0.11 52.82
N PRO A 200 7.93 -0.35 52.82
CA PRO A 200 8.59 -1.39 53.62
C PRO A 200 8.56 -1.17 55.14
N THR A 201 7.86 -0.14 55.62
CA THR A 201 7.67 0.11 57.05
C THR A 201 6.72 -0.93 57.65
N ASN A 202 7.21 -1.70 58.63
CA ASN A 202 6.61 -2.85 59.34
C ASN A 202 5.31 -2.54 60.15
N ILE A 203 4.42 -1.70 59.62
CA ILE A 203 3.18 -1.22 60.26
C ILE A 203 2.00 -1.79 59.48
N SER A 204 0.94 -2.20 60.19
CA SER A 204 -0.31 -2.76 59.64
C SER A 204 -1.06 -1.76 58.74
N GLN A 205 -0.60 -1.57 57.51
CA GLN A 205 -1.24 -0.75 56.48
C GLN A 205 -2.29 -1.58 55.74
N GLY A 206 -3.38 -0.93 55.34
CA GLY A 206 -4.34 -1.47 54.40
C GLY A 206 -4.41 -0.59 53.16
N PHE A 207 -4.98 -1.12 52.09
CA PHE A 207 -5.11 -0.46 50.81
C PHE A 207 -6.59 -0.40 50.41
N VAL A 208 -7.02 0.75 49.90
CA VAL A 208 -8.28 0.91 49.18
C VAL A 208 -7.96 0.86 47.70
N ILE A 209 -8.50 -0.15 47.03
CA ILE A 209 -8.26 -0.39 45.60
C ILE A 209 -9.60 -0.22 44.87
N ALA A 210 -9.62 0.63 43.84
CA ALA A 210 -10.80 0.83 43.01
C ALA A 210 -10.47 0.60 41.53
N TRP A 211 -11.24 -0.28 40.91
CA TRP A 211 -11.22 -0.57 39.49
C TRP A 211 -12.24 0.30 38.77
N SER A 212 -11.84 0.89 37.65
CA SER A 212 -12.74 1.65 36.79
C SER A 212 -12.53 1.32 35.33
N ARG A 213 -13.58 1.52 34.51
CA ARG A 213 -13.50 1.47 33.05
C ARG A 213 -13.85 2.81 32.42
N LEU A 214 -13.36 3.05 31.22
CA LEU A 214 -13.75 4.18 30.39
C LEU A 214 -15.00 3.82 29.58
N SER A 215 -16.07 4.59 29.74
CA SER A 215 -17.29 4.45 28.94
C SER A 215 -17.08 4.98 27.52
N SER A 216 -18.00 4.65 26.61
CA SER A 216 -18.02 5.17 25.24
C SER A 216 -18.12 6.70 25.16
N GLU A 217 -18.62 7.35 26.21
CA GLU A 217 -18.72 8.82 26.32
C GLU A 217 -17.49 9.45 26.99
N GLY A 218 -16.46 8.65 27.31
CA GLY A 218 -15.25 9.10 27.99
C GLY A 218 -15.40 9.30 29.50
N LEU A 219 -16.52 8.87 30.09
CA LEU A 219 -16.76 8.94 31.54
C LEU A 219 -16.17 7.69 32.23
N ARG A 220 -15.69 7.86 33.47
CA ARG A 220 -15.19 6.73 34.26
C ARG A 220 -16.28 6.08 35.09
N GLU A 221 -16.44 4.78 34.91
CA GLU A 221 -17.39 3.96 35.66
C GLU A 221 -16.63 3.08 36.66
N GLU A 222 -16.96 3.16 37.95
CA GLU A 222 -16.39 2.31 38.99
C GLU A 222 -16.98 0.89 38.88
N LEU A 223 -16.12 -0.12 38.73
CA LEU A 223 -16.50 -1.53 38.59
C LEU A 223 -16.48 -2.27 39.93
N LYS A 224 -15.44 -2.03 40.72
CA LYS A 224 -15.19 -2.72 41.99
C LYS A 224 -14.36 -1.81 42.88
N LYS A 225 -14.77 -1.67 44.14
CA LYS A 225 -13.98 -1.02 45.18
C LYS A 225 -13.83 -1.96 46.37
N GLU A 226 -12.60 -2.18 46.80
CA GLU A 226 -12.30 -3.08 47.89
C GLU A 226 -11.27 -2.52 48.85
N ILE A 227 -11.26 -3.08 50.05
CA ILE A 227 -10.32 -2.78 51.12
C ILE A 227 -9.57 -4.07 51.41
N THR A 228 -8.26 -4.07 51.21
CA THR A 228 -7.39 -5.24 51.38
C THR A 228 -6.14 -4.90 52.18
N VAL A 229 -5.47 -5.90 52.71
CA VAL A 229 -4.12 -5.78 53.29
C VAL A 229 -3.04 -6.31 52.35
N GLU A 230 -3.45 -6.99 51.29
CA GLU A 230 -2.57 -7.51 50.26
C GLU A 230 -2.14 -6.39 49.31
N GLU A 231 -0.94 -6.50 48.76
CA GLU A 231 -0.38 -5.55 47.78
C GLU A 231 -0.89 -5.82 46.35
N PHE A 232 -2.06 -6.46 46.23
CA PHE A 232 -2.70 -6.73 44.97
C PHE A 232 -4.23 -6.84 45.07
N SER A 233 -4.90 -6.65 43.94
CA SER A 233 -6.34 -6.88 43.75
C SER A 233 -6.60 -7.70 42.50
N LEU A 234 -7.68 -8.49 42.51
CA LEU A 234 -8.14 -9.27 41.36
C LEU A 234 -9.52 -8.79 40.88
N LEU A 235 -9.65 -8.63 39.57
CA LEU A 235 -10.90 -8.38 38.86
C LEU A 235 -11.12 -9.48 37.80
N GLU A 236 -12.24 -10.19 37.88
CA GLU A 236 -12.56 -11.26 36.91
C GLU A 236 -12.98 -10.67 35.56
N LEU A 237 -12.42 -11.19 34.47
CA LEU A 237 -12.87 -10.89 33.11
C LEU A 237 -13.97 -11.88 32.72
N ASP A 238 -15.20 -11.55 33.13
CA ASP A 238 -16.36 -12.44 33.05
C ASP A 238 -17.20 -12.30 31.77
N GLY A 239 -16.93 -11.28 30.94
CA GLY A 239 -17.71 -10.98 29.73
C GLY A 239 -19.05 -10.31 30.00
N VAL A 240 -19.42 -10.07 31.26
CA VAL A 240 -20.71 -9.48 31.66
C VAL A 240 -20.49 -8.09 32.24
N ASN A 241 -19.72 -7.99 33.32
CA ASN A 241 -19.36 -6.73 33.97
C ASN A 241 -18.15 -6.09 33.26
N LEU A 242 -17.25 -6.92 32.75
CA LEU A 242 -16.05 -6.52 32.03
C LEU A 242 -16.01 -7.22 30.68
N ARG A 243 -16.01 -6.44 29.60
CA ARG A 243 -16.10 -6.96 28.22
C ARG A 243 -14.80 -6.72 27.46
N LEU A 244 -14.57 -7.54 26.44
CA LEU A 244 -13.50 -7.27 25.48
C LEU A 244 -13.81 -5.95 24.73
N GLY A 245 -12.78 -5.12 24.55
CA GLY A 245 -12.85 -3.74 24.08
C GLY A 245 -12.75 -2.70 25.19
N ASP A 246 -12.93 -3.08 26.46
CA ASP A 246 -12.89 -2.14 27.59
C ASP A 246 -11.47 -1.64 27.87
N ARG A 247 -11.40 -0.35 28.28
CA ARG A 247 -10.18 0.31 28.77
C ARG A 247 -10.27 0.48 30.27
N ILE A 248 -9.35 -0.12 31.00
CA ILE A 248 -9.46 -0.40 32.44
C ILE A 248 -8.33 0.29 33.19
N PHE A 249 -8.66 0.83 34.36
CA PHE A 249 -7.75 1.51 35.26
C PHE A 249 -7.88 0.93 36.66
N CYS A 250 -6.74 0.73 37.32
CA CYS A 250 -6.68 0.41 38.74
C CYS A 250 -6.16 1.62 39.50
N SER A 251 -6.83 2.00 40.58
CA SER A 251 -6.39 3.05 41.49
C SER A 251 -6.20 2.49 42.88
N ALA A 252 -5.12 2.87 43.55
CA ALA A 252 -4.75 2.39 44.88
C ALA A 252 -4.42 3.57 45.80
N SER A 253 -4.85 3.47 47.05
CA SER A 253 -4.46 4.38 48.14
C SER A 253 -4.23 3.57 49.42
N ALA A 254 -3.29 4.02 50.26
CA ALA A 254 -2.97 3.36 51.52
C ALA A 254 -3.71 4.04 52.68
N PHE A 255 -3.99 3.30 53.74
CA PHE A 255 -4.47 3.80 55.04
C PHE A 255 -3.84 3.02 56.19
N PHE A 256 -3.75 3.62 57.38
CA PHE A 256 -3.34 2.89 58.57
C PHE A 256 -4.53 2.13 59.15
N ARG A 257 -4.38 0.85 59.48
CA ARG A 257 -5.50 0.04 60.03
C ARG A 257 -6.07 0.59 61.33
N GLU A 258 -5.26 1.33 62.08
CA GLU A 258 -5.62 2.02 63.31
C GLU A 258 -6.48 3.28 63.06
N ASN A 259 -6.40 3.87 61.86
CA ASN A 259 -7.18 5.04 61.46
C ASN A 259 -7.61 4.99 59.97
N PRO A 260 -8.65 4.20 59.62
CA PRO A 260 -9.10 4.03 58.23
C PRO A 260 -9.64 5.30 57.55
N GLY A 261 -9.98 6.33 58.34
CA GLY A 261 -10.48 7.62 57.83
C GLY A 261 -9.40 8.50 57.19
N MET A 262 -8.11 8.14 57.32
CA MET A 262 -6.99 8.92 56.84
C MET A 262 -6.23 8.14 55.74
N GLN A 263 -6.59 8.43 54.49
CA GLN A 263 -6.03 7.78 53.29
C GLN A 263 -4.90 8.62 52.67
N SER A 264 -3.98 7.95 51.97
CA SER A 264 -2.97 8.59 51.13
C SER A 264 -3.61 9.22 49.89
N VAL A 265 -2.78 9.92 49.11
CA VAL A 265 -3.14 10.29 47.74
C VAL A 265 -3.41 9.01 46.93
N VAL A 266 -4.41 9.06 46.06
CA VAL A 266 -4.75 7.97 45.13
C VAL A 266 -3.73 7.97 43.99
N VAL A 267 -3.11 6.82 43.76
CA VAL A 267 -2.20 6.58 42.64
C VAL A 267 -2.89 5.64 41.65
N GLU A 268 -2.71 5.88 40.36
CA GLU A 268 -3.43 5.18 39.31
C GLU A 268 -2.50 4.48 38.33
N SER A 269 -2.96 3.34 37.81
CA SER A 269 -2.28 2.57 36.78
C SER A 269 -2.32 3.24 35.41
N ARG A 270 -1.44 2.77 34.51
CA ARG A 270 -1.63 3.01 33.08
C ARG A 270 -2.90 2.33 32.59
N GLU A 271 -3.43 2.81 31.46
CA GLU A 271 -4.57 2.20 30.79
C GLU A 271 -4.24 0.75 30.38
N PHE A 272 -5.05 -0.19 30.83
CA PHE A 272 -5.04 -1.57 30.33
C PHE A 272 -6.22 -1.77 29.38
N PHE A 273 -5.92 -2.12 28.13
CA PHE A 273 -6.95 -2.48 27.14
C PHE A 273 -7.13 -4.00 27.17
N ALA A 274 -8.35 -4.48 27.37
CA ALA A 274 -8.68 -5.89 27.34
C ALA A 274 -9.28 -6.26 25.97
N GLY A 275 -8.51 -6.85 25.04
CA GLY A 275 -9.02 -7.21 23.73
C GLY A 275 -7.95 -7.43 22.67
N ILE A 276 -8.34 -7.34 21.41
CA ILE A 276 -7.45 -7.46 20.25
C ILE A 276 -7.18 -6.09 19.66
N LYS A 277 -5.91 -5.80 19.38
CA LYS A 277 -5.46 -4.58 18.69
C LYS A 277 -4.91 -4.94 17.31
N LEU A 278 -5.36 -4.20 16.30
CA LEU A 278 -4.78 -4.23 14.96
C LEU A 278 -3.66 -3.18 14.90
N ARG A 279 -2.43 -3.61 14.61
CA ARG A 279 -1.23 -2.79 14.57
C ARG A 279 -0.58 -2.89 13.19
N PRO A 280 -0.90 -1.97 12.26
CA PRO A 280 -0.20 -1.92 10.98
C PRO A 280 1.22 -1.40 11.18
N GLU A 281 2.15 -1.89 10.35
CA GLU A 281 3.53 -1.39 10.30
C GLU A 281 3.57 0.09 9.90
N VAL A 282 2.71 0.47 8.95
CA VAL A 282 2.53 1.84 8.44
C VAL A 282 1.05 2.13 8.21
N SER A 283 0.64 3.38 8.44
CA SER A 283 -0.75 3.83 8.21
C SER A 283 -0.96 4.49 6.85
N THR A 284 0.10 4.72 6.08
CA THR A 284 0.04 5.28 4.74
C THR A 284 0.99 4.52 3.83
N ILE A 285 0.48 4.03 2.71
CA ILE A 285 1.19 3.22 1.73
C ILE A 285 1.05 3.82 0.33
N LEU A 286 1.91 3.41 -0.59
CA LEU A 286 1.83 3.78 -2.00
C LEU A 286 1.20 2.63 -2.81
N GLU A 287 0.59 2.96 -3.95
CA GLU A 287 0.16 1.98 -4.94
C GLU A 287 1.35 1.44 -5.76
N ASP A 288 2.41 0.96 -5.12
CA ASP A 288 3.63 0.48 -5.77
C ASP A 288 3.79 -1.05 -5.68
N GLY A 289 2.79 -1.74 -5.12
CA GLY A 289 2.81 -3.19 -4.91
C GLY A 289 3.74 -3.64 -3.78
N GLN A 290 4.24 -2.73 -2.94
CA GLN A 290 5.02 -3.09 -1.76
C GLN A 290 4.15 -3.77 -0.69
N GLU A 291 4.72 -4.79 -0.05
CA GLU A 291 4.06 -5.56 0.99
C GLU A 291 4.35 -5.00 2.38
N TYR A 292 3.32 -4.88 3.22
CA TYR A 292 3.40 -4.36 4.59
C TYR A 292 2.81 -5.33 5.60
N GLN A 293 3.30 -5.30 6.85
CA GLN A 293 2.81 -6.19 7.91
C GLN A 293 1.65 -5.59 8.71
N LEU A 294 0.63 -6.39 8.97
CA LEU A 294 -0.41 -6.13 9.98
C LEU A 294 -0.30 -7.16 11.10
N ARG A 295 -0.07 -6.68 12.32
CA ARG A 295 -0.05 -7.51 13.53
C ARG A 295 -1.39 -7.43 14.24
N LEU A 296 -1.94 -8.59 14.58
CA LEU A 296 -3.13 -8.71 15.41
C LEU A 296 -2.68 -9.23 16.77
N GLU A 297 -2.76 -8.39 17.79
CA GLU A 297 -2.22 -8.66 19.12
C GLU A 297 -3.36 -8.71 20.14
N SER A 298 -3.50 -9.84 20.82
CA SER A 298 -4.43 -9.99 21.93
C SER A 298 -3.73 -9.72 23.26
N THR A 299 -4.32 -8.84 24.08
CA THR A 299 -3.90 -8.62 25.47
C THR A 299 -4.56 -9.60 26.45
N VAL A 300 -5.43 -10.49 25.95
CA VAL A 300 -6.16 -11.49 26.72
C VAL A 300 -5.81 -12.89 26.20
N PRO A 301 -5.51 -13.88 27.07
CA PRO A 301 -5.14 -15.21 26.63
C PRO A 301 -6.32 -15.93 25.96
N VAL A 302 -6.01 -16.71 24.92
CA VAL A 302 -6.98 -17.59 24.26
C VAL A 302 -6.99 -18.93 24.99
N LEU A 303 -8.12 -19.27 25.62
CA LEU A 303 -8.28 -20.47 26.45
C LEU A 303 -9.24 -21.48 25.84
N CYS A 304 -8.86 -22.76 25.93
CA CYS A 304 -9.63 -23.88 25.40
C CYS A 304 -10.38 -24.62 26.52
N PRO A 305 -11.63 -25.10 26.27
CA PRO A 305 -12.38 -25.90 27.24
C PRO A 305 -11.78 -27.29 27.51
N GLU A 306 -11.09 -27.91 26.53
CA GLU A 306 -10.48 -29.24 26.66
C GLU A 306 -8.95 -29.20 26.45
N LEU A 307 -8.19 -29.76 27.40
CA LEU A 307 -6.73 -29.89 27.27
C LEU A 307 -6.37 -30.92 26.17
N GLY A 308 -5.79 -30.45 25.06
CA GLY A 308 -5.11 -31.31 24.07
C GLY A 308 -5.68 -31.28 22.64
N GLN A 309 -6.78 -30.57 22.39
CA GLN A 309 -7.19 -30.15 21.04
C GLN A 309 -6.86 -28.68 20.90
N GLY A 310 -5.78 -28.33 20.20
CA GLY A 310 -5.35 -26.94 20.05
C GLY A 310 -6.49 -26.07 19.52
N CYS A 311 -7.07 -25.24 20.39
CA CYS A 311 -8.13 -24.32 19.99
C CYS A 311 -7.52 -23.00 19.51
N LYS A 312 -8.34 -22.27 18.77
CA LYS A 312 -7.95 -21.01 18.14
C LYS A 312 -9.14 -20.07 18.12
N VAL A 313 -8.87 -18.77 18.18
CA VAL A 313 -9.88 -17.76 17.90
C VAL A 313 -9.67 -17.29 16.47
N SER A 314 -10.63 -17.60 15.60
CA SER A 314 -10.59 -17.21 14.20
C SER A 314 -11.22 -15.82 14.02
N LEU A 315 -10.47 -14.91 13.43
CA LEU A 315 -10.88 -13.55 13.10
C LEU A 315 -11.13 -13.47 11.60
N THR A 316 -12.33 -13.06 11.20
CA THR A 316 -12.67 -12.79 9.81
C THR A 316 -12.47 -11.30 9.54
N LEU A 317 -11.56 -10.97 8.64
CA LEU A 317 -11.18 -9.61 8.28
C LEU A 317 -12.00 -9.12 7.10
N LYS A 318 -12.31 -7.83 7.10
CA LYS A 318 -13.05 -7.15 6.05
C LYS A 318 -12.38 -5.82 5.69
N THR A 319 -12.27 -5.55 4.40
CA THR A 319 -11.80 -4.26 3.88
C THR A 319 -13.00 -3.37 3.51
N ILE A 320 -13.01 -2.13 4.00
CA ILE A 320 -14.09 -1.15 3.78
C ILE A 320 -13.47 0.16 3.31
N ASP A 321 -13.69 0.54 2.06
CA ASP A 321 -13.21 1.83 1.54
C ASP A 321 -14.12 2.98 2.00
N GLN A 322 -13.49 4.08 2.45
CA GLN A 322 -14.18 5.32 2.77
C GLN A 322 -14.39 6.12 1.48
N GLY A 323 -15.60 6.07 0.93
CA GLY A 323 -15.94 6.76 -0.33
C GLY A 323 -17.13 6.13 -1.04
N ASP A 324 -17.32 6.48 -2.30
CA ASP A 324 -18.39 5.94 -3.15
C ASP A 324 -18.19 4.43 -3.38
N GLU A 325 -19.20 3.62 -3.06
CA GLU A 325 -19.19 2.14 -3.18
C GLU A 325 -18.93 1.68 -4.63
N GLN A 326 -19.00 2.58 -5.63
CA GLN A 326 -18.74 2.29 -7.04
C GLN A 326 -17.26 2.23 -7.45
N ARG A 327 -16.31 2.66 -6.61
CA ARG A 327 -14.90 2.83 -7.03
C ARG A 327 -14.01 1.59 -6.79
N GLY A 328 -14.59 0.45 -6.44
CA GLY A 328 -13.85 -0.78 -6.15
C GLY A 328 -12.91 -0.69 -4.93
N PHE A 329 -12.26 -1.81 -4.61
CA PHE A 329 -11.32 -1.94 -3.48
C PHE A 329 -9.93 -1.40 -3.80
N THR A 330 -9.24 -0.80 -2.82
CA THR A 330 -7.86 -0.29 -2.98
C THR A 330 -6.81 -1.05 -2.18
N LEU A 331 -7.25 -1.98 -1.31
CA LEU A 331 -6.37 -2.75 -0.43
C LEU A 331 -6.65 -4.25 -0.57
N ALA A 332 -5.59 -5.05 -0.65
CA ALA A 332 -5.68 -6.50 -0.65
C ALA A 332 -4.94 -7.10 0.56
N LEU A 333 -5.50 -8.17 1.13
CA LEU A 333 -4.92 -8.87 2.27
C LEU A 333 -4.42 -10.25 1.82
N SER A 334 -3.34 -10.70 2.44
CA SER A 334 -2.80 -12.05 2.22
C SER A 334 -3.73 -13.16 2.72
N ARG A 335 -4.61 -12.85 3.67
CA ARG A 335 -5.65 -13.74 4.22
C ARG A 335 -6.85 -12.92 4.72
N CYS A 336 -8.07 -13.40 4.46
CA CYS A 336 -9.29 -12.83 5.03
C CYS A 336 -9.70 -13.49 6.35
N GLN A 337 -9.08 -14.60 6.71
CA GLN A 337 -9.30 -15.26 7.99
C GLN A 337 -7.95 -15.52 8.66
N VAL A 338 -7.81 -15.12 9.93
CA VAL A 338 -6.59 -15.29 10.70
C VAL A 338 -6.90 -15.90 12.05
N ASP A 339 -6.07 -16.84 12.48
CA ASP A 339 -6.27 -17.57 13.72
C ASP A 339 -5.29 -17.07 14.78
N LEU A 340 -5.81 -16.69 15.95
CA LEU A 340 -5.02 -16.47 17.14
C LEU A 340 -4.86 -17.81 17.89
N PRO A 341 -3.63 -18.31 18.07
CA PRO A 341 -3.39 -19.58 18.74
C PRO A 341 -3.70 -19.51 20.25
N GLU A 342 -4.03 -20.67 20.83
CA GLU A 342 -4.11 -20.87 22.28
C GLU A 342 -2.83 -20.37 22.97
N THR A 343 -2.98 -19.70 24.12
CA THR A 343 -1.82 -19.28 24.91
C THR A 343 -2.16 -19.21 26.40
N SER A 344 -1.24 -19.69 27.23
CA SER A 344 -1.40 -19.77 28.69
C SER A 344 -0.65 -18.69 29.47
N SER A 345 0.21 -17.92 28.81
CA SER A 345 1.01 -16.83 29.40
C SER A 345 1.06 -15.62 28.48
N CYS A 346 1.23 -14.43 29.07
CA CYS A 346 1.38 -13.18 28.34
C CYS A 346 2.78 -12.61 28.56
N GLU A 347 3.48 -12.24 27.48
CA GLU A 347 4.78 -11.60 27.54
C GLU A 347 4.63 -10.12 27.16
N ASN A 348 5.11 -9.21 28.01
CA ASN A 348 5.05 -7.75 27.78
C ASN A 348 3.65 -7.22 27.42
N GLY A 349 2.58 -7.83 27.95
CA GLY A 349 1.19 -7.42 27.69
C GLY A 349 0.56 -8.02 26.42
N THR A 350 1.30 -8.82 25.65
CA THR A 350 0.76 -9.58 24.50
C THR A 350 0.63 -11.06 24.87
N CYS A 351 -0.58 -11.57 24.82
CA CYS A 351 -0.89 -12.96 25.14
C CYS A 351 -0.91 -13.86 23.91
N SER A 352 -1.48 -13.40 22.79
CA SER A 352 -1.50 -14.15 21.54
C SER A 352 -1.33 -13.18 20.38
N GLN A 353 -0.68 -13.60 19.31
CA GLN A 353 -0.45 -12.76 18.15
C GLN A 353 -0.56 -13.52 16.84
N ALA A 354 -0.98 -12.82 15.80
CA ALA A 354 -0.91 -13.28 14.42
C ALA A 354 -0.41 -12.15 13.51
N VAL A 355 0.24 -12.52 12.40
CA VAL A 355 0.76 -11.57 11.42
C VAL A 355 0.20 -11.94 10.06
N ILE A 356 -0.34 -10.94 9.37
CA ILE A 356 -0.69 -11.03 7.95
C ILE A 356 0.00 -9.90 7.18
N TYR A 357 0.04 -10.04 5.87
CA TYR A 357 0.52 -9.02 4.95
C TYR A 357 -0.64 -8.34 4.24
N PHE A 358 -0.46 -7.07 3.89
CA PHE A 358 -1.36 -6.30 3.06
C PHE A 358 -0.57 -5.48 2.03
N THR A 359 -1.21 -5.16 0.91
CA THR A 359 -0.66 -4.32 -0.16
C THR A 359 -1.75 -3.45 -0.75
N ALA A 360 -1.37 -2.31 -1.33
CA ALA A 360 -2.25 -1.57 -2.22
C ALA A 360 -2.55 -2.40 -3.48
N ILE A 361 -3.77 -2.27 -4.00
CA ILE A 361 -4.19 -2.87 -5.26
C ILE A 361 -3.72 -1.96 -6.39
N ILE A 362 -2.95 -2.51 -7.33
CA ILE A 362 -2.60 -1.82 -8.57
C ILE A 362 -3.81 -1.91 -9.50
N ASP A 363 -4.52 -0.79 -9.66
CA ASP A 363 -5.83 -0.76 -10.32
C ASP A 363 -5.85 0.00 -11.66
N PHE A 364 -4.74 0.64 -12.01
CA PHE A 364 -4.50 1.37 -13.26
C PHE A 364 -5.51 2.51 -13.50
N ALA A 365 -6.05 3.10 -12.44
CA ALA A 365 -6.88 4.29 -12.50
C ALA A 365 -6.22 5.44 -11.75
N ARG A 366 -6.58 6.68 -12.09
CA ARG A 366 -6.18 7.87 -11.32
C ARG A 366 -7.35 8.31 -10.46
N ASP A 367 -7.60 7.61 -9.34
CA ASP A 367 -8.71 7.90 -8.43
C ASP A 367 -8.36 8.81 -7.24
N GLY A 368 -7.08 9.19 -7.10
CA GLY A 368 -6.56 9.98 -6.01
C GLY A 368 -6.43 9.22 -4.69
N ASP A 369 -5.85 9.87 -3.67
CA ASP A 369 -5.64 9.25 -2.37
C ASP A 369 -6.94 8.74 -1.73
N ARG A 370 -6.96 7.47 -1.30
CA ARG A 370 -8.12 6.82 -0.66
C ARG A 370 -7.76 6.24 0.70
N VAL A 371 -8.79 6.07 1.54
CA VAL A 371 -8.65 5.48 2.87
C VAL A 371 -9.49 4.23 2.96
N THR A 372 -8.86 3.12 3.36
CA THR A 372 -9.51 1.83 3.57
C THR A 372 -9.39 1.44 5.03
N GLU A 373 -10.50 1.06 5.64
CA GLU A 373 -10.52 0.46 6.95
C GLU A 373 -10.40 -1.06 6.85
N ILE A 374 -9.44 -1.63 7.57
CA ILE A 374 -9.39 -3.07 7.86
C ILE A 374 -10.17 -3.28 9.15
N ALA A 375 -11.38 -3.82 9.01
CA ALA A 375 -12.29 -4.15 10.10
C ALA A 375 -12.30 -5.67 10.35
N VAL A 376 -12.81 -6.07 11.51
CA VAL A 376 -13.01 -7.48 11.87
C VAL A 376 -14.51 -7.72 12.02
N GLU A 377 -15.02 -8.80 11.43
CA GLU A 377 -16.41 -9.20 11.64
C GLU A 377 -16.62 -9.73 13.08
N PRO A 378 -17.87 -9.73 13.60
CA PRO A 378 -18.14 -10.26 14.93
C PRO A 378 -17.62 -11.68 15.09
N ILE A 379 -16.77 -11.90 16.10
CA ILE A 379 -16.08 -13.17 16.30
C ILE A 379 -17.10 -14.27 16.63
N ILE A 380 -17.06 -15.36 15.87
CA ILE A 380 -17.87 -16.56 16.10
C ILE A 380 -17.01 -17.53 16.92
N SER A 381 -17.34 -17.71 18.20
CA SER A 381 -16.62 -18.60 19.10
C SER A 381 -17.58 -19.28 20.08
N GLU A 382 -17.28 -20.52 20.44
CA GLU A 382 -17.96 -21.22 21.55
C GLU A 382 -17.57 -20.64 22.92
N ASN A 383 -16.43 -19.95 23.00
CA ASN A 383 -16.03 -19.26 24.20
C ASN A 383 -16.81 -17.94 24.34
N PHE A 384 -17.65 -17.87 25.37
CA PHE A 384 -18.54 -16.74 25.65
C PHE A 384 -17.80 -15.38 25.70
N LEU A 385 -16.54 -15.36 26.15
CA LEU A 385 -15.75 -14.12 26.23
C LEU A 385 -15.48 -13.52 24.85
N TRP A 386 -15.25 -14.37 23.85
CA TRP A 386 -14.90 -13.95 22.48
C TRP A 386 -16.13 -13.81 21.59
N SER A 387 -17.24 -14.47 21.94
CA SER A 387 -18.46 -14.46 21.13
C SER A 387 -18.99 -13.04 20.91
N SER A 388 -19.23 -12.68 19.66
CA SER A 388 -19.77 -11.38 19.23
C SER A 388 -18.88 -10.17 19.55
N TYR A 389 -17.65 -10.38 20.01
CA TYR A 389 -16.67 -9.31 20.17
C TYR A 389 -16.24 -8.79 18.80
N VAL A 390 -16.18 -7.47 18.65
CA VAL A 390 -15.74 -6.77 17.44
C VAL A 390 -14.52 -5.91 17.81
N PRO A 391 -13.30 -6.35 17.45
CA PRO A 391 -12.10 -5.52 17.59
C PRO A 391 -12.20 -4.19 16.84
N GLU A 392 -11.55 -3.15 17.35
CA GLU A 392 -11.45 -1.85 16.67
C GLU A 392 -10.62 -2.00 15.39
N GLY A 393 -11.16 -1.50 14.27
CA GLY A 393 -10.50 -1.52 12.97
C GLY A 393 -9.31 -0.57 12.89
N THR A 394 -8.51 -0.71 11.83
CA THR A 394 -7.42 0.24 11.52
C THR A 394 -7.60 0.83 10.14
N GLN A 395 -7.29 2.11 10.00
CA GLN A 395 -7.36 2.82 8.72
C GLN A 395 -5.99 2.85 8.04
N ILE A 396 -5.98 2.54 6.74
CA ILE A 396 -4.81 2.60 5.86
C ILE A 396 -5.11 3.61 4.77
N LYS A 397 -4.25 4.61 4.62
CA LYS A 397 -4.31 5.56 3.51
C LYS A 397 -3.47 5.04 2.34
N VAL A 398 -4.09 4.80 1.19
CA VAL A 398 -3.41 4.46 -0.07
C VAL A 398 -3.20 5.73 -0.86
N LYS A 399 -1.95 6.02 -1.23
CA LYS A 399 -1.61 7.10 -2.14
C LYS A 399 -1.58 6.59 -3.57
N ASP A 400 -2.37 7.25 -4.41
CA ASP A 400 -2.47 6.99 -5.83
C ASP A 400 -1.14 7.31 -6.52
N LEU A 401 -0.70 6.43 -7.42
CA LEU A 401 0.50 6.60 -8.23
C LEU A 401 0.13 6.50 -9.71
N PRO A 402 0.70 7.34 -10.58
CA PRO A 402 0.33 7.32 -11.97
C PRO A 402 0.69 5.98 -12.61
N THR A 403 -0.13 5.58 -13.58
CA THR A 403 0.19 4.55 -14.57
C THR A 403 0.28 5.20 -15.96
N ALA A 404 0.94 4.52 -16.90
CA ALA A 404 1.16 5.07 -18.23
C ALA A 404 1.30 3.98 -19.29
N ASN A 405 1.09 4.36 -20.55
CA ASN A 405 1.33 3.51 -21.70
C ASN A 405 2.43 4.11 -22.56
N CYS A 406 3.33 3.24 -23.03
CA CYS A 406 4.31 3.55 -24.06
C CYS A 406 3.87 2.90 -25.38
N TYR A 407 4.19 3.57 -26.47
CA TYR A 407 3.67 3.26 -27.79
C TYR A 407 4.79 3.24 -28.83
N SER A 408 4.75 2.27 -29.74
CA SER A 408 5.62 2.21 -30.92
C SER A 408 4.79 1.70 -32.11
N PHE A 409 4.30 2.62 -32.94
CA PHE A 409 3.38 2.32 -34.06
C PHE A 409 4.01 2.69 -35.39
N THR A 410 3.63 1.96 -36.43
CA THR A 410 4.00 2.26 -37.84
C THR A 410 5.51 2.25 -38.08
N ASP A 411 6.09 3.35 -38.56
CA ASP A 411 7.46 3.43 -39.07
C ASP A 411 8.50 4.06 -38.11
N PRO A 412 8.71 3.52 -36.92
CA PRO A 412 7.85 3.69 -35.77
C PRO A 412 7.87 5.10 -35.20
N HIS A 413 6.68 5.66 -35.04
CA HIS A 413 6.38 6.74 -34.11
C HIS A 413 6.44 6.19 -32.68
N ILE A 414 7.32 6.74 -31.85
CA ILE A 414 7.38 6.41 -30.42
C ILE A 414 6.73 7.53 -29.62
N ILE A 415 5.82 7.15 -28.72
CA ILE A 415 5.28 8.03 -27.68
C ILE A 415 5.71 7.41 -26.34
N THR A 416 6.53 8.15 -25.59
CA THR A 416 7.05 7.74 -24.28
C THR A 416 5.96 7.69 -23.22
N LEU A 417 6.29 7.13 -22.06
CA LEU A 417 5.39 7.05 -20.91
C LEU A 417 4.93 8.44 -20.41
N ASP A 418 5.78 9.46 -20.58
CA ASP A 418 5.49 10.84 -20.21
C ASP A 418 4.84 11.65 -21.36
N GLY A 419 4.70 11.05 -22.55
CA GLY A 419 3.97 11.62 -23.69
C GLY A 419 4.84 12.33 -24.73
N ARG A 420 6.17 12.23 -24.65
CA ARG A 420 7.08 12.75 -25.68
C ARG A 420 6.98 11.91 -26.96
N HIS A 421 6.74 12.59 -28.08
CA HIS A 421 6.75 11.97 -29.41
C HIS A 421 8.11 12.15 -30.10
N TYR A 422 8.59 11.09 -30.77
CA TYR A 422 9.75 11.14 -31.66
C TYR A 422 9.76 9.99 -32.67
N GLU A 423 10.62 10.10 -33.68
CA GLU A 423 10.73 9.14 -34.77
C GLU A 423 11.91 8.19 -34.61
N HIS A 424 11.68 6.92 -34.95
CA HIS A 424 12.71 5.89 -34.87
C HIS A 424 12.81 5.04 -36.14
N PHE A 425 13.51 5.55 -37.16
CA PHE A 425 13.69 4.88 -38.46
C PHE A 425 14.85 3.87 -38.54
N LYS A 426 15.48 3.49 -37.43
CA LYS A 426 16.68 2.64 -37.45
C LYS A 426 16.27 1.16 -37.44
N THR A 427 16.97 0.33 -38.20
CA THR A 427 16.79 -1.12 -38.18
C THR A 427 17.69 -1.79 -37.14
N GLY A 428 17.27 -2.92 -36.59
CA GLY A 428 17.99 -3.71 -35.59
C GLY A 428 17.16 -3.99 -34.34
N THR A 429 17.82 -4.47 -33.29
CA THR A 429 17.20 -4.78 -31.99
C THR A 429 17.47 -3.70 -30.96
N PHE A 430 16.45 -3.29 -30.20
CA PHE A 430 16.54 -2.23 -29.19
C PHE A 430 15.85 -2.61 -27.89
N VAL A 431 16.28 -2.00 -26.78
CA VAL A 431 15.56 -2.04 -25.50
C VAL A 431 14.43 -1.01 -25.58
N LEU A 432 13.19 -1.48 -25.75
CA LEU A 432 12.02 -0.61 -25.80
C LEU A 432 11.66 -0.14 -24.39
N TYR A 433 11.61 -1.07 -23.44
CA TYR A 433 11.20 -0.81 -22.06
C TYR A 433 12.06 -1.62 -21.08
N LYS A 434 12.47 -0.99 -19.98
CA LYS A 434 13.16 -1.64 -18.88
C LYS A 434 12.72 -1.06 -17.54
N SER A 435 12.26 -1.92 -16.63
CA SER A 435 12.04 -1.54 -15.24
C SER A 435 13.34 -1.65 -14.44
N MET A 436 13.54 -0.69 -13.54
CA MET A 436 14.63 -0.64 -12.56
C MET A 436 14.17 -1.11 -11.17
N SER A 437 12.86 -1.21 -10.93
CA SER A 437 12.28 -1.68 -9.66
C SER A 437 12.06 -3.19 -9.64
N ARG A 438 11.87 -3.82 -10.81
CA ARG A 438 11.62 -5.26 -10.96
C ARG A 438 12.34 -5.83 -12.18
N ASP A 439 12.47 -7.16 -12.22
CA ASP A 439 13.11 -7.87 -13.34
C ASP A 439 12.16 -7.94 -14.56
N PHE A 440 11.93 -6.79 -15.20
CA PHE A 440 11.08 -6.66 -16.39
C PHE A 440 11.77 -5.87 -17.49
N GLU A 441 11.86 -6.47 -18.68
CA GLU A 441 12.55 -5.89 -19.84
C GLU A 441 11.89 -6.35 -21.14
N VAL A 442 11.73 -5.42 -22.09
CA VAL A 442 11.12 -5.65 -23.40
C VAL A 442 12.09 -5.22 -24.48
N HIS A 443 12.47 -6.15 -25.36
CA HIS A 443 13.23 -5.84 -26.56
C HIS A 443 12.31 -5.84 -27.77
N VAL A 444 12.60 -4.98 -28.73
CA VAL A 444 11.90 -4.89 -30.01
C VAL A 444 12.88 -5.11 -31.15
N ARG A 445 12.44 -5.81 -32.20
CA ARG A 445 13.14 -5.94 -33.48
C ARG A 445 12.46 -5.08 -34.53
N GLN A 446 13.29 -4.36 -35.28
CA GLN A 446 12.85 -3.48 -36.33
C GLN A 446 13.54 -3.80 -37.64
N TRP A 447 12.75 -4.06 -38.68
CA TRP A 447 13.22 -4.38 -40.03
C TRP A 447 12.95 -3.22 -40.99
N ASP A 448 13.56 -3.25 -42.17
CA ASP A 448 13.28 -2.29 -43.22
C ASP A 448 11.88 -2.53 -43.82
N CYS A 449 11.05 -1.49 -43.80
CA CYS A 449 9.73 -1.47 -44.40
C CYS A 449 9.51 -0.17 -45.19
N GLY A 450 10.60 0.46 -45.63
CA GLY A 450 10.57 1.71 -46.37
C GLY A 450 10.08 1.55 -47.79
N SER A 451 9.82 2.69 -48.43
CA SER A 451 9.57 2.73 -49.86
C SER A 451 10.87 2.54 -50.63
N LEU A 452 10.77 2.43 -51.96
CA LEU A 452 11.94 2.44 -52.84
C LEU A 452 12.79 3.72 -52.72
N HIS A 453 12.23 4.79 -52.14
CA HIS A 453 12.81 6.12 -52.12
C HIS A 453 13.27 6.58 -50.73
N TYR A 454 12.62 6.10 -49.67
CA TYR A 454 12.88 6.51 -48.30
C TYR A 454 13.06 5.27 -47.39
N PRO A 455 14.25 5.07 -46.80
CA PRO A 455 14.47 3.97 -45.87
C PRO A 455 13.89 4.31 -44.50
N VAL A 456 13.03 3.45 -44.01
CA VAL A 456 12.37 3.58 -42.71
C VAL A 456 12.13 2.17 -42.14
N SER A 457 12.15 2.05 -40.82
CA SER A 457 11.98 0.75 -40.15
C SER A 457 10.55 0.54 -39.67
N CYS A 458 10.16 -0.70 -39.39
CA CYS A 458 8.91 -1.07 -38.74
C CYS A 458 9.18 -2.13 -37.69
N ASN A 459 8.38 -2.21 -36.63
CA ASN A 459 8.50 -3.31 -35.69
C ASN A 459 8.05 -4.62 -36.34
N CYS A 460 8.86 -5.67 -36.21
CA CYS A 460 8.56 -7.02 -36.72
C CYS A 460 8.53 -8.07 -35.61
N GLY A 461 8.84 -7.70 -34.37
CA GLY A 461 8.76 -8.63 -33.25
C GLY A 461 9.12 -7.99 -31.93
N PHE A 462 8.67 -8.61 -30.84
CA PHE A 462 9.12 -8.27 -29.50
C PHE A 462 9.40 -9.51 -28.66
N VAL A 463 10.24 -9.35 -27.64
CA VAL A 463 10.44 -10.33 -26.58
C VAL A 463 10.38 -9.62 -25.24
N ALA A 464 9.54 -10.12 -24.36
CA ALA A 464 9.30 -9.56 -23.04
C ALA A 464 9.64 -10.58 -21.96
N LYS A 465 10.29 -10.11 -20.90
CA LYS A 465 10.69 -10.90 -19.75
C LYS A 465 10.08 -10.33 -18.48
N GLU A 466 9.56 -11.19 -17.61
CA GLU A 466 9.27 -10.87 -16.22
C GLU A 466 9.78 -11.99 -15.30
N GLY A 467 10.83 -11.73 -14.52
CA GLY A 467 11.45 -12.74 -13.67
C GLY A 467 11.88 -13.99 -14.48
N GLY A 468 11.25 -15.14 -14.20
CA GLY A 468 11.51 -16.39 -14.92
C GLY A 468 10.75 -16.56 -16.24
N ASP A 469 9.77 -15.69 -16.52
CA ASP A 469 8.92 -15.77 -17.71
C ASP A 469 9.55 -15.01 -18.88
N VAL A 470 9.63 -15.65 -20.05
CA VAL A 470 10.11 -15.02 -21.28
C VAL A 470 9.18 -15.41 -22.41
N VAL A 471 8.51 -14.43 -23.02
CA VAL A 471 7.58 -14.64 -24.14
C VAL A 471 8.01 -13.77 -25.31
N ALA A 472 8.06 -14.36 -26.50
CA ALA A 472 8.39 -13.67 -27.74
C ALA A 472 7.25 -13.79 -28.75
N LEU A 473 7.02 -12.73 -29.51
CA LEU A 473 6.21 -12.72 -30.72
C LEU A 473 7.09 -12.22 -31.85
N ASP A 474 7.33 -13.04 -32.87
CA ASP A 474 8.29 -12.76 -33.93
C ASP A 474 7.66 -13.03 -35.30
N MET A 475 7.71 -12.04 -36.19
CA MET A 475 7.43 -12.19 -37.63
C MET A 475 8.61 -11.73 -38.50
N CYS A 476 9.78 -11.51 -37.92
CA CYS A 476 10.97 -11.03 -38.61
C CYS A 476 11.65 -12.11 -39.50
N ASN A 477 11.15 -13.35 -39.55
CA ASN A 477 11.79 -14.50 -40.23
C ASN A 477 11.29 -14.73 -41.67
N GLY A 478 10.88 -13.68 -42.39
CA GLY A 478 10.32 -13.79 -43.73
C GLY A 478 10.50 -12.51 -44.55
N GLN A 479 9.90 -12.47 -45.73
CA GLN A 479 9.79 -11.24 -46.51
C GLN A 479 8.59 -10.42 -46.00
N LEU A 480 8.70 -9.09 -46.11
CA LEU A 480 7.61 -8.15 -45.84
C LEU A 480 6.35 -8.59 -46.61
N HIS A 481 5.18 -8.59 -45.96
CA HIS A 481 3.90 -9.09 -46.49
C HIS A 481 3.74 -10.61 -46.68
N GLU A 482 4.77 -11.41 -46.40
CA GLU A 482 4.70 -12.89 -46.50
C GLU A 482 4.93 -13.61 -45.16
N SER A 483 5.51 -12.91 -44.19
CA SER A 483 5.85 -13.46 -42.88
C SER A 483 4.61 -13.67 -42.00
N GLN A 484 4.48 -14.85 -41.41
CA GLN A 484 3.46 -15.11 -40.39
C GLN A 484 4.03 -14.87 -38.99
N PRO A 485 3.24 -14.27 -38.08
CA PRO A 485 3.62 -14.11 -36.69
C PRO A 485 3.68 -15.45 -35.97
N TYR A 486 4.74 -15.64 -35.20
CA TYR A 486 4.90 -16.82 -34.36
C TYR A 486 5.10 -16.40 -32.90
N LEU A 487 4.30 -16.99 -32.00
CA LEU A 487 4.40 -16.77 -30.57
C LEU A 487 5.13 -17.94 -29.89
N PHE A 488 6.13 -17.63 -29.07
CA PHE A 488 6.96 -18.61 -28.35
C PHE A 488 7.02 -18.24 -26.85
N VAL A 489 6.59 -19.15 -25.99
CA VAL A 489 6.90 -19.08 -24.55
C VAL A 489 8.27 -19.72 -24.34
N LYS A 490 9.33 -18.92 -24.36
CA LYS A 490 10.72 -19.40 -24.29
C LYS A 490 11.12 -19.90 -22.90
N SER A 491 10.58 -19.31 -21.85
CA SER A 491 10.79 -19.72 -20.45
C SER A 491 9.55 -19.42 -19.63
N ARG A 492 9.31 -20.24 -18.61
CA ARG A 492 8.20 -20.06 -17.67
C ARG A 492 8.63 -20.41 -16.24
N ASP A 493 8.33 -19.52 -15.30
CA ASP A 493 8.41 -19.79 -13.87
C ASP A 493 7.27 -20.76 -13.46
N PRO A 494 7.54 -21.84 -12.71
CA PRO A 494 6.48 -22.74 -12.20
C PRO A 494 5.36 -22.02 -11.42
N THR A 495 5.64 -20.84 -10.87
CA THR A 495 4.68 -20.00 -10.12
C THR A 495 4.03 -18.90 -10.97
N SER A 496 4.25 -18.93 -12.29
CA SER A 496 3.83 -17.89 -13.23
C SER A 496 2.33 -17.85 -13.53
N ASN A 497 1.78 -16.63 -13.47
CA ASN A 497 0.42 -16.25 -13.88
C ASN A 497 0.39 -15.44 -15.19
N ILE A 498 1.31 -15.71 -16.13
CA ILE A 498 1.21 -15.12 -17.47
C ILE A 498 -0.13 -15.48 -18.12
N LYS A 499 -0.75 -14.52 -18.81
CA LYS A 499 -1.95 -14.75 -19.61
C LYS A 499 -1.72 -14.22 -21.02
N ILE A 500 -2.01 -15.02 -22.02
CA ILE A 500 -1.91 -14.68 -23.44
C ILE A 500 -3.32 -14.63 -23.99
N ARG A 501 -3.68 -13.47 -24.52
CA ARG A 501 -5.03 -13.19 -25.01
C ARG A 501 -5.02 -12.70 -26.44
N GLU A 502 -6.05 -13.08 -27.18
CA GLU A 502 -6.23 -12.77 -28.59
C GLU A 502 -7.55 -12.01 -28.81
N SER A 503 -7.50 -10.97 -29.63
CA SER A 503 -8.67 -10.23 -30.10
C SER A 503 -8.64 -10.10 -31.63
N TYR A 504 -9.80 -9.80 -32.21
CA TYR A 504 -9.94 -9.52 -33.64
C TYR A 504 -9.34 -10.60 -34.57
N LEU A 505 -9.63 -11.88 -34.26
CA LEU A 505 -9.17 -13.04 -35.05
C LEU A 505 -7.64 -13.16 -35.18
N GLY A 506 -6.88 -12.71 -34.19
CA GLY A 506 -5.42 -12.79 -34.17
C GLY A 506 -4.73 -11.49 -34.53
N ARG A 507 -5.48 -10.46 -34.95
CA ARG A 507 -4.90 -9.16 -35.28
C ARG A 507 -4.36 -8.43 -34.04
N LYS A 508 -4.89 -8.70 -32.85
CA LYS A 508 -4.40 -8.08 -31.61
C LYS A 508 -4.07 -9.18 -30.61
N VAL A 509 -2.82 -9.21 -30.14
CA VAL A 509 -2.33 -10.20 -29.17
C VAL A 509 -1.80 -9.46 -27.94
N THR A 510 -2.36 -9.74 -26.77
CA THR A 510 -1.97 -9.12 -25.50
C THR A 510 -1.34 -10.17 -24.59
N ILE A 511 -0.13 -9.89 -24.10
CA ILE A 511 0.58 -10.72 -23.12
C ILE A 511 0.58 -9.98 -21.79
N PHE A 512 -0.17 -10.51 -20.81
CA PHE A 512 -0.26 -9.97 -19.46
C PHE A 512 0.70 -10.69 -18.51
N PHE A 513 1.47 -9.90 -17.78
CA PHE A 513 2.44 -10.35 -16.79
C PHE A 513 1.88 -10.26 -15.36
N SER A 514 2.58 -10.86 -14.40
CA SER A 514 2.09 -10.99 -13.03
C SER A 514 2.04 -9.65 -12.30
N SER A 515 2.90 -8.69 -12.65
CA SER A 515 2.84 -7.31 -12.13
C SER A 515 1.63 -6.50 -12.61
N GLY A 516 0.91 -6.98 -13.62
CA GLY A 516 -0.13 -6.23 -14.32
C GLY A 516 0.36 -5.54 -15.58
N ALA A 517 1.67 -5.40 -15.77
CA ALA A 517 2.22 -4.94 -17.04
C ALA A 517 1.72 -5.84 -18.18
N PHE A 518 1.46 -5.24 -19.34
CA PHE A 518 1.22 -5.99 -20.56
C PHE A 518 2.03 -5.46 -21.73
N VAL A 519 2.30 -6.35 -22.68
CA VAL A 519 2.75 -5.99 -24.02
C VAL A 519 1.68 -6.45 -25.00
N ARG A 520 1.13 -5.50 -25.76
CA ARG A 520 0.11 -5.73 -26.77
C ARG A 520 0.70 -5.45 -28.14
N ALA A 521 0.51 -6.38 -29.06
CA ALA A 521 0.88 -6.24 -30.46
C ALA A 521 -0.37 -6.19 -31.34
N ASP A 522 -0.48 -5.13 -32.12
CA ASP A 522 -1.45 -4.96 -33.19
C ASP A 522 -0.79 -5.32 -34.53
N LEU A 523 -1.14 -6.49 -35.05
CA LEU A 523 -0.52 -7.12 -36.21
C LEU A 523 -1.09 -6.56 -37.51
N SER A 524 -0.22 -6.47 -38.51
CA SER A 524 -0.51 -6.04 -39.87
C SER A 524 0.39 -6.80 -40.85
N GLU A 525 0.13 -6.68 -42.15
CA GLU A 525 0.94 -7.31 -43.19
C GLU A 525 2.37 -6.74 -43.25
N TRP A 526 2.55 -5.49 -42.82
CA TRP A 526 3.85 -4.80 -42.81
C TRP A 526 4.68 -5.04 -41.53
N GLY A 527 4.12 -5.68 -40.50
CA GLY A 527 4.75 -5.83 -39.20
C GLY A 527 3.73 -5.70 -38.06
N MET A 528 4.11 -4.98 -37.00
CA MET A 528 3.24 -4.77 -35.84
C MET A 528 3.42 -3.40 -35.22
N SER A 529 2.38 -2.95 -34.53
CA SER A 529 2.46 -1.86 -33.58
C SER A 529 2.44 -2.38 -32.16
N LEU A 530 3.15 -1.72 -31.25
CA LEU A 530 3.31 -2.16 -29.86
C LEU A 530 2.73 -1.14 -28.89
N THR A 531 2.00 -1.64 -27.91
CA THR A 531 1.59 -0.90 -26.70
C THR A 531 2.13 -1.62 -25.47
N ILE A 532 2.80 -0.89 -24.60
CA ILE A 532 3.29 -1.38 -23.32
C ILE A 532 2.60 -0.61 -22.21
N GLN A 533 1.90 -1.31 -21.31
CA GLN A 533 1.36 -0.71 -20.10
C GLN A 533 2.36 -0.84 -18.96
N SER A 534 2.70 0.30 -18.36
CA SER A 534 3.53 0.40 -17.17
C SER A 534 2.65 0.43 -15.92
N PRO A 535 2.85 -0.49 -14.96
CA PRO A 535 2.25 -0.38 -13.64
C PRO A 535 2.85 0.81 -12.87
N SER A 536 2.13 1.27 -11.87
CA SER A 536 2.53 2.35 -10.96
C SER A 536 3.82 2.05 -10.19
N SER A 537 4.12 0.77 -9.96
CA SER A 537 5.38 0.30 -9.36
C SER A 537 6.63 0.60 -10.18
N ASP A 538 6.48 0.96 -11.45
CA ASP A 538 7.57 1.39 -12.32
C ASP A 538 7.72 2.92 -12.39
N TYR A 539 6.83 3.69 -11.73
CA TYR A 539 6.92 5.17 -11.71
C TYR A 539 8.30 5.63 -11.21
N LYS A 540 8.94 6.52 -11.99
CA LYS A 540 10.32 7.03 -11.83
C LYS A 540 11.42 5.98 -11.96
N ASN A 541 11.07 4.76 -12.34
CA ASN A 541 11.95 3.60 -12.36
C ASN A 541 11.97 2.93 -13.74
N THR A 542 11.70 3.65 -14.83
CA THR A 542 11.82 3.10 -16.18
C THR A 542 13.07 3.63 -16.90
N ARG A 543 13.53 2.83 -17.85
CA ARG A 543 14.58 3.16 -18.80
C ARG A 543 14.25 2.55 -20.16
N GLY A 544 14.98 2.94 -21.20
CA GLY A 544 14.75 2.46 -22.56
C GLY A 544 14.12 3.53 -23.44
N LEU A 545 13.78 3.13 -24.68
CA LEU A 545 13.14 4.01 -25.65
C LEU A 545 11.79 4.59 -25.20
N CYS A 546 11.13 3.97 -24.21
CA CYS A 546 9.90 4.43 -23.59
C CYS A 546 10.06 5.56 -22.56
N GLY A 547 11.28 6.01 -22.24
CA GLY A 547 11.49 7.15 -21.34
C GLY A 547 11.67 6.80 -19.85
N THR A 548 11.60 7.81 -18.99
CA THR A 548 11.91 7.72 -17.53
C THR A 548 10.69 7.58 -16.62
N PHE A 549 9.50 7.84 -17.15
CA PHE A 549 8.21 7.71 -16.46
C PHE A 549 8.15 8.52 -15.17
N ASP A 550 8.43 9.81 -15.27
CA ASP A 550 8.44 10.74 -14.14
C ASP A 550 7.58 12.00 -14.36
N GLU A 551 6.69 11.95 -15.34
CA GLU A 551 5.81 13.04 -15.80
C GLU A 551 6.57 14.25 -16.35
N GLU A 552 7.82 14.05 -16.80
CA GLU A 552 8.68 15.09 -17.36
C GLU A 552 9.15 14.71 -18.78
N PRO A 553 8.41 15.07 -19.84
CA PRO A 553 8.78 14.69 -21.20
C PRO A 553 10.19 15.15 -21.61
N ASP A 554 10.68 16.28 -21.09
CA ASP A 554 11.93 16.86 -21.57
C ASP A 554 13.18 16.03 -21.22
N ASN A 555 13.10 15.16 -20.20
CA ASN A 555 14.20 14.34 -19.73
C ASN A 555 14.20 12.89 -20.28
N ASP A 556 13.15 12.51 -21.02
CA ASP A 556 12.96 11.17 -21.58
C ASP A 556 14.12 10.69 -22.46
N PHE A 557 14.88 11.60 -23.06
CA PHE A 557 16.11 11.25 -23.75
C PHE A 557 17.26 11.17 -22.76
N HIS A 558 17.56 9.93 -22.35
CA HIS A 558 18.51 9.64 -21.29
C HIS A 558 19.46 8.51 -21.68
N ASP A 559 20.64 8.50 -21.08
CA ASP A 559 21.60 7.41 -21.24
C ASP A 559 21.24 6.17 -20.40
N LYS A 560 21.98 5.07 -20.55
CA LYS A 560 21.78 3.85 -19.75
C LYS A 560 21.89 4.04 -18.23
N HIS A 561 22.46 5.16 -17.77
CA HIS A 561 22.58 5.52 -16.35
C HIS A 561 21.45 6.45 -15.89
N GLY A 562 20.57 6.91 -16.79
CA GLY A 562 19.49 7.85 -16.52
C GLY A 562 19.90 9.32 -16.58
N ALA A 563 21.06 9.65 -17.15
CA ALA A 563 21.45 11.04 -17.34
C ALA A 563 20.88 11.59 -18.65
N VAL A 564 20.28 12.79 -18.59
CA VAL A 564 19.67 13.46 -19.75
C VAL A 564 20.71 13.74 -20.84
N ILE A 565 20.40 13.35 -22.08
CA ILE A 565 21.22 13.59 -23.27
C ILE A 565 20.97 15.01 -23.77
N LYS A 566 21.99 15.87 -23.69
CA LYS A 566 21.91 17.30 -24.03
C LYS A 566 22.50 17.67 -25.40
N ASP A 567 22.62 16.71 -26.32
CA ASP A 567 23.17 16.99 -27.65
C ASP A 567 22.32 18.05 -28.38
N ARG A 568 22.99 19.05 -28.95
CA ARG A 568 22.36 20.20 -29.62
C ARG A 568 21.94 19.91 -31.06
N SER A 569 22.48 18.85 -31.67
CA SER A 569 22.35 18.59 -33.11
C SER A 569 21.19 17.67 -33.41
N SER A 570 21.12 16.51 -32.73
CA SER A 570 20.04 15.53 -32.88
C SER A 570 20.00 14.59 -31.66
N PRO A 571 19.39 15.03 -30.54
CA PRO A 571 19.43 14.29 -29.28
C PRO A 571 18.72 12.94 -29.36
N TYR A 572 17.68 12.80 -30.19
CA TYR A 572 16.93 11.56 -30.34
C TYR A 572 17.74 10.46 -31.05
N LEU A 573 18.63 10.80 -32.00
CA LEU A 573 19.48 9.80 -32.67
C LEU A 573 20.52 9.20 -31.73
N VAL A 574 21.13 10.04 -30.88
CA VAL A 574 22.06 9.58 -29.84
C VAL A 574 21.33 8.68 -28.85
N PHE A 575 20.13 9.09 -28.44
CA PHE A 575 19.26 8.32 -27.56
C PHE A 575 18.91 6.93 -28.14
N ILE A 576 18.47 6.87 -29.39
CA ILE A 576 18.15 5.60 -30.08
C ILE A 576 19.37 4.66 -30.10
N ASN A 577 20.54 5.19 -30.43
CA ASN A 577 21.75 4.39 -30.53
C ASN A 577 22.26 3.90 -29.17
N GLU A 578 22.02 4.64 -28.09
CA GLU A 578 22.36 4.20 -26.73
C GLU A 578 21.57 2.94 -26.33
N TRP A 579 20.34 2.80 -26.81
CA TRP A 579 19.44 1.67 -26.52
C TRP A 579 19.50 0.53 -27.54
N ARG A 580 20.41 0.60 -28.52
CA ARG A 580 20.65 -0.47 -29.50
C ARG A 580 21.36 -1.66 -28.84
N ILE A 581 20.83 -2.86 -29.08
CA ILE A 581 21.39 -4.12 -28.57
C ILE A 581 22.36 -4.70 -29.60
N SER A 582 23.52 -5.16 -29.14
CA SER A 582 24.48 -5.84 -30.03
C SER A 582 23.97 -7.22 -30.48
N PRO A 583 24.34 -7.69 -31.69
CA PRO A 583 23.90 -8.98 -32.20
C PRO A 583 24.14 -10.14 -31.23
N GLY A 584 23.15 -11.02 -31.08
CA GLY A 584 23.23 -12.21 -30.24
C GLY A 584 23.18 -11.95 -28.73
N LYS A 585 22.98 -10.69 -28.30
CA LYS A 585 22.77 -10.33 -26.89
C LYS A 585 21.31 -10.23 -26.51
N SER A 586 20.41 -10.19 -27.48
CA SER A 586 18.98 -10.06 -27.23
C SER A 586 18.38 -11.34 -26.64
N MET A 587 17.28 -11.19 -25.89
CA MET A 587 16.48 -12.30 -25.38
C MET A 587 15.81 -13.11 -26.50
N PHE A 588 15.78 -12.60 -27.73
CA PHE A 588 15.44 -13.39 -28.91
C PHE A 588 16.45 -14.52 -29.14
N ASP A 589 17.74 -14.23 -28.98
CA ASP A 589 18.84 -15.11 -29.38
C ASP A 589 19.37 -15.94 -28.22
N LYS A 590 19.47 -15.32 -27.03
CA LYS A 590 20.04 -15.95 -25.84
C LYS A 590 19.18 -15.66 -24.62
N LEU A 591 18.68 -16.73 -24.00
CA LEU A 591 17.95 -16.62 -22.75
C LEU A 591 18.88 -16.25 -21.59
N PRO A 592 18.49 -15.29 -20.73
CA PRO A 592 19.20 -15.01 -19.50
C PRO A 592 19.09 -16.20 -18.54
N ILE A 593 20.11 -16.40 -17.69
CA ILE A 593 20.09 -17.43 -16.67
C ILE A 593 19.05 -17.02 -15.61
N SER A 594 17.96 -17.77 -15.51
CA SER A 594 16.87 -17.49 -14.57
C SER A 594 17.36 -17.63 -13.12
N SER A 595 17.23 -16.55 -12.34
CA SER A 595 17.25 -16.61 -10.88
C SER A 595 15.87 -17.06 -10.40
N LYS A 596 15.83 -18.05 -9.50
CA LYS A 596 14.57 -18.44 -8.85
C LYS A 596 14.00 -17.24 -8.11
N SER A 597 12.79 -16.82 -8.50
CA SER A 597 12.04 -15.83 -7.75
C SER A 597 11.64 -16.44 -6.39
N PRO A 598 11.67 -15.67 -5.28
CA PRO A 598 11.03 -16.10 -4.04
C PRO A 598 9.53 -16.31 -4.30
N GLY A 599 8.93 -17.29 -3.61
CA GLY A 599 7.50 -17.58 -3.77
C GLY A 599 6.65 -16.35 -3.48
N LYS A 600 5.81 -15.94 -4.44
CA LYS A 600 4.91 -14.79 -4.29
C LYS A 600 3.80 -15.11 -3.29
N ILE A 601 3.46 -14.15 -2.44
CA ILE A 601 2.31 -14.23 -1.55
C ILE A 601 1.04 -13.97 -2.39
N SER A 602 0.02 -14.80 -2.21
CA SER A 602 -1.29 -14.60 -2.83
C SER A 602 -2.12 -13.61 -2.02
N TYR A 603 -2.92 -12.80 -2.70
CA TYR A 603 -3.70 -11.71 -2.10
C TYR A 603 -5.13 -11.75 -2.62
N CYS A 604 -6.08 -11.52 -1.73
CA CYS A 604 -7.49 -11.45 -2.07
C CYS A 604 -8.15 -10.21 -1.48
N SER A 605 -9.21 -9.77 -2.14
CA SER A 605 -10.11 -8.74 -1.67
C SER A 605 -10.96 -9.34 -0.55
N CYS A 606 -10.77 -8.86 0.67
CA CYS A 606 -11.58 -9.27 1.82
C CYS A 606 -12.86 -8.47 1.90
N ALA A 607 -13.47 -8.22 0.75
CA ALA A 607 -14.82 -7.73 0.67
C ALA A 607 -15.73 -8.95 0.68
N GLY A 608 -16.70 -9.03 1.60
CA GLY A 608 -17.64 -10.17 1.67
C GLY A 608 -18.46 -10.38 0.38
N ASP A 609 -19.64 -11.02 0.46
CA ASP A 609 -20.48 -11.41 -0.71
C ASP A 609 -20.80 -10.31 -1.76
N LYS A 610 -20.43 -9.05 -1.53
CA LYS A 610 -20.48 -7.92 -2.47
C LYS A 610 -19.37 -7.93 -3.55
N ALA A 611 -18.30 -8.73 -3.43
CA ALA A 611 -17.24 -8.83 -4.46
C ALA A 611 -17.72 -9.41 -5.81
N ARG A 612 -18.92 -10.03 -5.84
CA ARG A 612 -19.49 -10.70 -7.02
C ARG A 612 -19.98 -9.78 -8.15
N PHE A 613 -19.95 -8.46 -7.96
CA PHE A 613 -20.53 -7.49 -8.91
C PHE A 613 -19.53 -6.79 -9.84
N TRP A 614 -18.21 -6.94 -9.63
CA TRP A 614 -17.19 -6.16 -10.35
C TRP A 614 -16.36 -6.95 -11.38
N SER A 615 -16.73 -8.22 -11.65
CA SER A 615 -16.16 -8.99 -12.75
C SER A 615 -16.84 -8.62 -14.07
N VAL A 616 -16.15 -7.85 -14.92
CA VAL A 616 -16.65 -7.41 -16.24
C VAL A 616 -16.67 -8.56 -17.27
N ASN A 617 -16.11 -9.73 -16.96
CA ASN A 617 -16.20 -10.92 -17.81
C ASN A 617 -17.35 -11.86 -17.38
N PRO A 618 -18.38 -12.08 -18.22
CA PRO A 618 -19.50 -12.98 -17.90
C PRO A 618 -19.16 -14.48 -17.78
N LEU A 619 -17.90 -14.89 -17.96
CA LEU A 619 -17.53 -16.28 -18.24
C LEU A 619 -16.71 -17.02 -17.18
N ASP A 620 -16.18 -16.35 -16.15
CA ASP A 620 -15.56 -17.03 -15.01
C ASP A 620 -16.57 -17.31 -13.87
N ARG A 621 -17.74 -17.86 -14.24
CA ARG A 621 -18.71 -18.41 -13.26
C ARG A 621 -18.39 -19.87 -13.00
N HIS A 622 -17.54 -20.15 -12.03
CA HIS A 622 -17.49 -21.46 -11.36
C HIS A 622 -17.89 -21.30 -9.89
N PRO A 623 -18.92 -22.00 -9.41
CA PRO A 623 -19.26 -21.98 -7.99
C PRO A 623 -18.24 -22.84 -7.24
N GLN A 624 -17.28 -22.21 -6.57
CA GLN A 624 -16.45 -22.92 -5.60
C GLN A 624 -17.06 -22.81 -4.20
N SER A 625 -17.15 -23.99 -3.60
CA SER A 625 -17.65 -24.31 -2.27
C SER A 625 -16.84 -23.64 -1.17
N GLU A 626 -17.51 -23.43 -0.03
CA GLU A 626 -17.02 -22.94 1.25
C GLU A 626 -15.69 -23.57 1.72
N VAL A 627 -14.94 -22.74 2.46
CA VAL A 627 -13.72 -23.03 3.24
C VAL A 627 -12.41 -23.10 2.45
N MET A 628 -11.85 -21.93 2.13
CA MET A 628 -10.41 -21.77 1.89
C MET A 628 -9.83 -20.73 2.86
N SER A 629 -8.91 -21.15 3.73
CA SER A 629 -8.26 -20.32 4.76
C SER A 629 -7.07 -19.50 4.22
N GLY A 630 -6.85 -19.48 2.90
CA GLY A 630 -5.80 -18.71 2.24
C GLY A 630 -6.28 -18.17 0.90
N CYS A 631 -5.80 -16.97 0.53
CA CYS A 631 -6.07 -16.39 -0.78
C CYS A 631 -5.39 -17.26 -1.86
N ASN A 632 -6.12 -17.62 -2.91
CA ASN A 632 -5.60 -18.46 -4.00
C ASN A 632 -5.37 -17.67 -5.31
N ASP A 633 -5.77 -16.40 -5.32
CA ASP A 633 -5.71 -15.51 -6.49
C ASP A 633 -4.72 -14.36 -6.29
N SER A 634 -4.37 -13.70 -7.40
CA SER A 634 -3.56 -12.47 -7.42
C SER A 634 -4.46 -11.25 -7.62
N GLU A 635 -5.39 -11.00 -6.69
CA GLU A 635 -6.37 -9.89 -6.82
C GLU A 635 -5.76 -8.51 -6.50
N HIS A 636 -4.48 -8.47 -6.10
CA HIS A 636 -3.74 -7.21 -5.90
C HIS A 636 -3.42 -6.47 -7.20
N VAL A 637 -3.72 -7.07 -8.37
CA VAL A 637 -3.56 -6.45 -9.68
C VAL A 637 -4.85 -6.63 -10.48
N ARG A 638 -5.48 -5.53 -10.89
CA ARG A 638 -6.63 -5.57 -11.79
C ARG A 638 -6.18 -5.55 -13.25
N ARG A 639 -6.86 -6.33 -14.09
CA ARG A 639 -6.63 -6.38 -15.55
C ARG A 639 -7.91 -6.03 -16.29
N PRO A 640 -8.35 -4.76 -16.24
CA PRO A 640 -9.51 -4.34 -17.00
C PRO A 640 -9.20 -4.37 -18.50
N SER A 641 -10.13 -4.88 -19.31
CA SER A 641 -10.09 -4.81 -20.77
C SER A 641 -11.51 -4.52 -21.26
N LEU A 642 -11.65 -3.55 -22.16
CA LEU A 642 -12.90 -3.22 -22.82
C LEU A 642 -13.01 -3.88 -24.18
N ILE A 643 -11.85 -4.15 -24.81
CA ILE A 643 -11.78 -4.95 -26.04
C ILE A 643 -12.03 -6.42 -25.67
N PRO A 644 -12.94 -7.13 -26.37
CA PRO A 644 -13.19 -8.55 -26.13
C PRO A 644 -11.96 -9.39 -26.42
N GLU A 645 -11.55 -10.21 -25.46
CA GLU A 645 -10.34 -11.00 -25.50
C GLU A 645 -10.62 -12.49 -25.26
N LEU A 646 -10.03 -13.36 -26.06
CA LEU A 646 -10.04 -14.81 -25.87
C LEU A 646 -8.73 -15.26 -25.21
N ASP A 647 -8.82 -16.00 -24.09
CA ASP A 647 -7.65 -16.58 -23.44
C ASP A 647 -7.16 -17.82 -24.22
N ILE A 648 -5.97 -17.70 -24.81
CA ILE A 648 -5.30 -18.73 -25.63
C ILE A 648 -4.06 -19.29 -24.92
N THR A 649 -3.85 -18.96 -23.64
CA THR A 649 -2.65 -19.31 -22.87
C THR A 649 -2.34 -20.83 -22.91
N MET A 650 -3.37 -21.66 -22.78
CA MET A 650 -3.23 -23.12 -22.76
C MET A 650 -2.76 -23.71 -24.10
N GLU A 651 -2.97 -23.02 -25.22
CA GLU A 651 -2.54 -23.47 -26.54
C GLU A 651 -1.01 -23.48 -26.67
N TYR A 652 -0.32 -22.59 -25.95
CA TYR A 652 1.14 -22.42 -26.02
C TYR A 652 1.88 -23.09 -24.86
N ILE A 653 1.22 -23.26 -23.71
CA ILE A 653 1.83 -23.84 -22.51
C ILE A 653 1.77 -25.38 -22.49
N SER A 654 0.69 -25.98 -22.99
CA SER A 654 0.48 -27.45 -22.89
C SER A 654 1.38 -28.28 -23.82
N ALA A 655 1.93 -27.68 -24.87
CA ALA A 655 2.82 -28.37 -25.81
C ALA A 655 4.20 -28.71 -25.21
N ASP A 656 4.69 -27.92 -24.25
CA ASP A 656 6.04 -28.08 -23.67
C ASP A 656 6.10 -29.11 -22.52
N GLU A 657 4.97 -29.37 -21.83
CA GLU A 657 4.89 -30.40 -20.79
C GLU A 657 5.02 -31.84 -21.35
N LEU A 658 4.52 -32.08 -22.57
CA LEU A 658 4.63 -33.38 -23.22
C LEU A 658 6.08 -33.69 -23.65
N GLY A 659 6.83 -32.66 -24.08
CA GLY A 659 8.24 -32.79 -24.46
C GLY A 659 9.17 -33.03 -23.28
N ARG A 660 8.93 -32.35 -22.14
CA ARG A 660 9.72 -32.54 -20.90
C ARG A 660 9.42 -33.88 -20.21
N SER A 661 8.18 -34.37 -20.29
CA SER A 661 7.75 -35.69 -19.79
C SER A 661 8.49 -36.85 -20.50
N LEU A 662 8.68 -36.74 -21.82
CA LEU A 662 9.36 -37.75 -22.63
C LEU A 662 10.88 -37.75 -22.41
N LYS A 663 11.52 -36.57 -22.26
CA LYS A 663 12.95 -36.46 -21.91
C LYS A 663 13.25 -36.99 -20.50
N LYS A 664 12.31 -36.86 -19.54
CA LYS A 664 12.48 -37.39 -18.17
C LYS A 664 12.28 -38.91 -18.07
N ARG A 665 11.53 -39.52 -18.99
CA ARG A 665 11.38 -40.99 -19.08
C ARG A 665 12.56 -41.67 -19.76
N SER A 666 13.32 -40.98 -20.62
CA SER A 666 14.49 -41.55 -21.32
C SER A 666 15.76 -41.69 -20.46
N LEU A 667 15.80 -41.13 -19.25
CA LEU A 667 17.00 -41.14 -18.38
C LEU A 667 16.87 -42.06 -17.15
N ARG A 668 15.87 -42.95 -17.11
CA ARG A 668 15.61 -43.80 -15.94
C ARG A 668 15.49 -45.31 -16.17
N GLU A 669 15.79 -45.82 -17.35
CA GLU A 669 15.79 -47.28 -17.59
C GLU A 669 17.10 -47.77 -18.22
N GLU A 670 18.17 -47.75 -17.42
CA GLU A 670 19.26 -48.71 -17.53
C GLU A 670 19.48 -49.35 -16.15
N LYS A 671 18.90 -50.54 -15.95
CA LYS A 671 19.49 -51.69 -15.22
C LYS A 671 18.49 -52.85 -15.02
N THR A 672 18.72 -53.91 -15.79
CA THR A 672 18.63 -55.36 -15.46
C THR A 672 17.26 -56.08 -15.31
N PRO A 673 17.21 -57.42 -15.57
CA PRO A 673 16.18 -58.04 -16.41
C PRO A 673 15.34 -59.16 -15.73
N GLY A 674 14.24 -59.52 -16.40
CA GLY A 674 13.41 -60.71 -16.12
C GLY A 674 12.25 -60.42 -15.15
N SER A 675 11.02 -60.90 -15.29
CA SER A 675 10.38 -61.84 -16.21
C SER A 675 8.87 -61.59 -16.14
N LEU A 676 8.14 -61.70 -17.24
CA LEU A 676 6.84 -62.40 -17.35
C LEU A 676 6.22 -62.09 -18.71
N SER A 677 6.45 -63.02 -19.62
CA SER A 677 5.78 -63.16 -20.91
C SER A 677 4.80 -64.34 -20.86
N LEU A 678 3.79 -64.24 -21.74
CA LEU A 678 2.74 -65.20 -22.13
C LEU A 678 1.38 -64.91 -21.49
N SER A 679 0.33 -64.60 -22.26
CA SER A 679 -0.11 -65.37 -23.43
C SER A 679 -0.50 -64.57 -24.69
N GLN A 680 -0.21 -65.19 -25.83
CA GLN A 680 -0.53 -64.82 -27.21
C GLN A 680 -1.85 -65.45 -27.70
N GLU A 681 -2.26 -64.99 -28.89
CA GLU A 681 -3.26 -65.50 -29.85
C GLU A 681 -4.63 -64.79 -29.82
N LYS A 682 -5.25 -64.35 -30.93
CA LYS A 682 -5.14 -64.74 -32.36
C LYS A 682 -5.80 -63.70 -33.30
N TYR A 683 -5.49 -63.81 -34.58
CA TYR A 683 -5.69 -62.91 -35.73
C TYR A 683 -7.07 -62.96 -36.46
N ALA A 684 -7.43 -61.81 -37.06
CA ALA A 684 -7.93 -61.53 -38.43
C ALA A 684 -9.17 -62.25 -39.05
N ASN A 685 -10.18 -61.48 -39.51
CA ASN A 685 -10.41 -61.07 -40.92
C ASN A 685 -11.85 -60.54 -41.23
N LEU A 686 -11.93 -59.60 -42.17
CA LEU A 686 -13.14 -59.20 -42.91
C LEU A 686 -13.58 -60.26 -43.94
N THR A 687 -14.90 -60.43 -44.20
CA THR A 687 -15.61 -60.12 -45.48
C THR A 687 -16.94 -60.90 -45.71
N LYS A 688 -17.96 -60.16 -46.20
CA LYS A 688 -19.10 -60.51 -47.12
C LYS A 688 -20.18 -61.53 -46.65
N VAL A 689 -21.46 -61.57 -47.08
CA VAL A 689 -22.48 -60.82 -47.87
C VAL A 689 -23.78 -61.69 -47.76
N ASP A 690 -25.00 -61.11 -47.65
CA ASP A 690 -26.20 -61.32 -48.54
C ASP A 690 -27.61 -61.04 -47.93
N SER A 691 -28.29 -60.06 -48.53
CA SER A 691 -29.65 -59.96 -49.12
C SER A 691 -30.95 -60.64 -48.59
N LYS A 692 -32.01 -59.79 -48.52
CA LYS A 692 -33.45 -59.90 -48.93
C LYS A 692 -34.61 -60.18 -47.93
N GLY A 693 -35.63 -59.30 -47.99
CA GLY A 693 -37.08 -59.57 -47.79
C GLY A 693 -37.84 -58.62 -46.84
N SER A 694 -38.44 -57.50 -47.31
CA SER A 694 -39.90 -57.20 -47.47
C SER A 694 -40.75 -57.19 -46.17
N ILE A 695 -41.59 -56.21 -45.80
CA ILE A 695 -42.83 -55.68 -46.45
C ILE A 695 -43.24 -54.30 -45.83
N GLN A 696 -43.56 -53.33 -46.71
CA GLN A 696 -44.64 -52.29 -46.76
C GLN A 696 -45.55 -52.03 -45.52
N HIS A 697 -46.20 -50.87 -45.24
CA HIS A 697 -46.81 -49.75 -46.03
C HIS A 697 -47.44 -48.75 -44.98
N LYS A 698 -47.43 -47.40 -45.07
CA LYS A 698 -48.45 -46.44 -45.63
C LYS A 698 -48.28 -45.06 -44.91
N ARG A 699 -48.15 -43.91 -45.61
CA ARG A 699 -49.17 -42.86 -45.95
C ARG A 699 -49.87 -42.24 -44.73
N ASP A 700 -50.14 -40.92 -44.57
CA ASP A 700 -50.43 -39.77 -45.46
C ASP A 700 -50.19 -38.45 -44.65
N LYS A 701 -49.64 -37.35 -45.21
CA LYS A 701 -50.25 -36.21 -45.94
C LYS A 701 -51.27 -35.31 -45.20
N GLY A 702 -50.86 -34.04 -45.01
CA GLY A 702 -51.64 -32.80 -45.22
C GLY A 702 -52.73 -32.45 -44.19
N LYS A 703 -53.20 -31.20 -44.02
CA LYS A 703 -52.90 -29.86 -44.54
C LYS A 703 -53.96 -28.93 -43.90
N ILE A 704 -53.68 -27.61 -43.84
CA ILE A 704 -54.63 -26.45 -43.77
C ILE A 704 -54.89 -25.79 -42.40
N ALA A 705 -54.73 -24.46 -42.43
CA ALA A 705 -54.83 -23.40 -41.42
C ALA A 705 -56.25 -22.72 -41.46
N PRO A 706 -56.48 -21.44 -41.09
CA PRO A 706 -56.01 -20.55 -40.00
C PRO A 706 -57.21 -19.84 -39.26
N LEU A 707 -56.89 -18.83 -38.42
CA LEU A 707 -57.75 -17.79 -37.77
C LEU A 707 -58.40 -18.24 -36.45
N GLU A 708 -58.33 -17.50 -35.34
CA GLU A 708 -58.61 -16.07 -35.21
C GLU A 708 -58.01 -15.43 -33.94
N VAL A 709 -57.82 -14.12 -34.01
CA VAL A 709 -57.17 -13.21 -33.07
C VAL A 709 -58.12 -12.77 -31.95
N ARG A 710 -57.71 -12.82 -30.66
CA ARG A 710 -58.08 -11.78 -29.69
C ARG A 710 -57.11 -11.64 -28.50
N ARG A 711 -56.60 -10.41 -28.38
CA ARG A 711 -55.82 -9.78 -27.30
C ARG A 711 -56.21 -10.19 -25.87
N ARG A 712 -55.22 -10.51 -25.02
CA ARG A 712 -54.74 -9.65 -23.91
C ARG A 712 -53.54 -10.27 -23.18
N ILE A 713 -52.66 -9.37 -22.76
CA ILE A 713 -51.39 -9.53 -22.06
C ILE A 713 -51.60 -10.03 -20.63
N GLN A 714 -50.75 -10.97 -20.14
CA GLN A 714 -50.01 -10.87 -18.87
C GLN A 714 -49.14 -12.13 -18.58
N HIS A 715 -47.86 -11.86 -18.26
CA HIS A 715 -46.89 -12.60 -17.44
C HIS A 715 -46.43 -14.04 -17.77
N LEU A 716 -45.24 -14.10 -18.38
CA LEU A 716 -43.99 -14.68 -17.88
C LEU A 716 -44.05 -16.00 -17.07
N GLY A 717 -43.63 -17.10 -17.72
CA GLY A 717 -43.27 -18.37 -17.10
C GLY A 717 -42.20 -19.08 -17.95
N HIS A 718 -41.07 -19.40 -17.31
CA HIS A 718 -39.91 -20.13 -17.83
C HIS A 718 -40.25 -21.37 -18.66
N HIS A 719 -39.58 -21.56 -19.81
CA HIS A 719 -39.19 -22.90 -20.24
C HIS A 719 -37.86 -22.87 -21.00
N LEU A 720 -36.91 -23.65 -20.47
CA LEU A 720 -35.61 -23.97 -21.03
C LEU A 720 -35.72 -24.43 -22.48
N GLN A 721 -34.90 -23.85 -23.37
CA GLN A 721 -34.69 -24.40 -24.70
C GLN A 721 -33.20 -24.71 -24.92
N GLU A 722 -33.01 -25.97 -25.28
CA GLU A 722 -31.79 -26.72 -25.52
C GLU A 722 -30.69 -25.99 -26.29
N ARG A 723 -29.47 -26.10 -25.76
CA ARG A 723 -28.22 -25.77 -26.43
C ARG A 723 -28.08 -26.62 -27.69
N ARG A 724 -28.19 -25.99 -28.86
CA ARG A 724 -27.66 -26.56 -30.11
C ARG A 724 -26.15 -26.34 -30.15
N PRO A 725 -25.34 -27.37 -30.43
CA PRO A 725 -23.90 -27.22 -30.56
C PRO A 725 -23.57 -26.37 -31.79
N VAL A 726 -22.70 -25.39 -31.60
CA VAL A 726 -22.12 -24.55 -32.65
C VAL A 726 -21.56 -25.46 -33.74
N GLN A 727 -22.12 -25.33 -34.94
CA GLN A 727 -21.73 -26.10 -36.11
C GLN A 727 -20.28 -25.79 -36.49
N ASN A 728 -19.46 -26.85 -36.57
CA ASN A 728 -18.29 -27.02 -37.41
C ASN A 728 -17.50 -25.74 -37.77
N ARG A 729 -16.66 -25.26 -36.85
CA ARG A 729 -15.37 -24.69 -37.24
C ARG A 729 -14.57 -25.82 -37.90
N GLN A 730 -14.53 -25.83 -39.23
CA GLN A 730 -13.51 -26.61 -39.94
C GLN A 730 -12.16 -26.27 -39.30
N LYS A 731 -11.42 -27.31 -38.90
CA LYS A 731 -10.03 -27.24 -38.45
C LYS A 731 -9.28 -26.15 -39.22
N ARG A 732 -8.92 -25.04 -38.57
CA ARG A 732 -7.87 -24.16 -39.06
C ARG A 732 -6.57 -24.95 -38.98
N GLN A 733 -6.22 -25.59 -40.09
CA GLN A 733 -4.92 -26.20 -40.34
C GLN A 733 -3.82 -25.15 -40.61
N HIS A 734 -4.13 -23.84 -40.57
CA HIS A 734 -3.22 -22.79 -41.02
C HIS A 734 -2.25 -22.22 -39.97
N LEU A 735 -2.27 -22.69 -38.71
CA LEU A 735 -1.21 -22.41 -37.72
C LEU A 735 -0.28 -23.62 -37.50
N ARG A 736 -0.36 -24.61 -38.40
CA ARG A 736 0.39 -25.87 -38.34
C ARG A 736 0.82 -26.34 -39.73
N GLU A 737 1.24 -25.41 -40.59
CA GLU A 737 1.98 -25.79 -41.79
C GLU A 737 3.47 -25.83 -41.47
N SER A 738 4.07 -26.98 -41.80
CA SER A 738 5.51 -27.22 -41.68
C SER A 738 6.28 -26.23 -42.56
N PRO A 739 7.55 -25.91 -42.23
CA PRO A 739 8.34 -24.98 -43.04
C PRO A 739 8.46 -25.47 -44.49
N PRO A 740 8.63 -24.57 -45.48
CA PRO A 740 8.67 -24.95 -46.88
C PRO A 740 9.78 -25.97 -47.14
N THR A 741 9.41 -27.08 -47.78
CA THR A 741 10.31 -28.13 -48.26
C THR A 741 11.30 -27.55 -49.28
N PHE A 742 12.49 -27.20 -48.82
CA PHE A 742 13.70 -27.29 -49.63
C PHE A 742 14.37 -28.64 -49.35
N SER A 743 14.58 -29.41 -50.41
CA SER A 743 15.00 -30.81 -50.38
C SER A 743 16.47 -30.97 -49.95
N PHE A 744 16.76 -31.13 -48.66
CA PHE A 744 17.98 -31.75 -48.13
C PHE A 744 17.67 -32.46 -46.78
N PRO A 745 18.45 -33.49 -46.37
CA PRO A 745 17.95 -34.61 -45.57
C PRO A 745 17.54 -34.23 -44.13
N SER A 746 16.50 -34.91 -43.67
CA SER A 746 15.73 -34.70 -42.44
C SER A 746 16.57 -34.62 -41.16
N LEU A 747 16.52 -33.48 -40.48
CA LEU A 747 16.95 -33.30 -39.09
C LEU A 747 15.72 -33.18 -38.19
N SER A 748 15.83 -33.68 -36.96
CA SER A 748 14.74 -33.77 -35.98
C SER A 748 14.44 -32.41 -35.35
N PRO A 749 13.28 -32.21 -34.69
CA PRO A 749 12.93 -30.94 -34.03
C PRO A 749 13.92 -30.48 -32.94
N THR A 750 14.78 -31.39 -32.46
CA THR A 750 15.83 -31.09 -31.47
C THR A 750 17.10 -30.54 -32.14
N ASP A 751 17.27 -30.72 -33.45
CA ASP A 751 18.38 -30.19 -34.22
C ASP A 751 18.16 -28.72 -34.66
N LEU A 752 16.92 -28.23 -34.57
CA LEU A 752 16.54 -26.83 -34.80
C LEU A 752 16.89 -25.88 -33.63
N GLU A 753 17.19 -26.42 -32.43
CA GLU A 753 17.66 -25.63 -31.28
C GLU A 753 19.11 -25.11 -31.44
N GLY A 754 19.84 -25.58 -32.47
CA GLY A 754 21.26 -25.27 -32.68
C GLY A 754 21.58 -24.27 -33.79
N LEU A 755 20.60 -23.85 -34.60
CA LEU A 755 20.79 -22.80 -35.61
C LEU A 755 20.27 -21.49 -35.04
N SER A 756 21.19 -20.63 -34.57
CA SER A 756 20.86 -19.27 -34.15
C SER A 756 20.13 -18.57 -35.29
N TYR A 757 18.85 -18.26 -35.09
CA TYR A 757 18.09 -17.37 -35.98
C TYR A 757 18.93 -16.10 -36.24
N PHE A 758 19.28 -15.87 -37.51
CA PHE A 758 20.11 -14.75 -37.92
C PHE A 758 19.20 -13.60 -38.34
N PHE A 759 19.24 -12.49 -37.60
CA PHE A 759 18.53 -11.27 -37.94
C PHE A 759 19.50 -10.31 -38.66
N PRO A 760 19.40 -10.15 -40.00
CA PRO A 760 20.39 -9.39 -40.78
C PRO A 760 20.58 -7.95 -40.33
N GLU A 761 19.50 -7.31 -39.88
CA GLU A 761 19.45 -5.90 -39.50
C GLU A 761 20.31 -5.58 -38.27
N ASP A 762 20.53 -6.53 -37.37
CA ASP A 762 21.48 -6.37 -36.26
C ASP A 762 22.92 -6.19 -36.75
N HIS A 763 23.23 -6.68 -37.96
CA HIS A 763 24.56 -6.65 -38.57
C HIS A 763 24.71 -5.59 -39.67
N ALA A 764 23.65 -4.87 -40.00
CA ALA A 764 23.69 -3.80 -40.99
C ALA A 764 24.56 -2.63 -40.48
N THR A 765 25.41 -2.09 -41.35
CA THR A 765 26.18 -0.88 -41.03
C THR A 765 25.26 0.33 -40.97
N ASP A 766 25.38 1.15 -39.93
CA ASP A 766 24.54 2.33 -39.75
C ASP A 766 24.90 3.44 -40.74
N THR A 767 24.39 3.36 -41.97
CA THR A 767 24.50 4.41 -42.98
C THR A 767 23.39 5.43 -42.77
N HIS A 768 23.66 6.47 -41.99
CA HIS A 768 22.78 7.62 -41.90
C HIS A 768 22.87 8.42 -43.20
N GLN A 769 21.81 8.40 -43.97
CA GLN A 769 21.61 9.31 -45.08
C GLN A 769 20.40 10.16 -44.73
N GLU A 770 20.60 11.48 -44.60
CA GLU A 770 19.49 12.41 -44.40
C GLU A 770 18.68 12.45 -45.69
N PHE A 771 17.48 11.91 -45.64
CA PHE A 771 16.51 12.03 -46.72
C PHE A 771 15.51 13.11 -46.33
N VAL A 772 15.31 14.05 -47.23
CA VAL A 772 14.28 15.08 -47.08
C VAL A 772 13.13 14.66 -48.00
N PRO A 773 12.08 14.03 -47.47
CA PRO A 773 10.92 13.71 -48.28
C PRO A 773 10.25 15.01 -48.75
N SER A 774 9.70 15.00 -49.95
CA SER A 774 9.06 16.16 -50.57
C SER A 774 7.75 15.81 -51.25
N TRP A 775 6.81 16.75 -51.26
CA TRP A 775 5.58 16.67 -52.04
C TRP A 775 5.75 17.25 -53.47
N PRO A 776 5.03 16.73 -54.48
CA PRO A 776 4.29 15.47 -54.45
C PRO A 776 5.24 14.28 -54.31
N THR A 777 4.73 13.17 -53.79
CA THR A 777 5.50 11.92 -53.67
C THR A 777 5.90 11.39 -55.06
N PRO A 778 6.85 10.43 -55.14
CA PRO A 778 7.25 9.81 -56.41
C PRO A 778 6.08 9.21 -57.21
N SER A 779 5.06 8.66 -56.54
CA SER A 779 3.83 8.14 -57.17
C SER A 779 2.78 9.23 -57.45
N GLY A 780 3.06 10.49 -57.12
CA GLY A 780 2.24 11.66 -57.44
C GLY A 780 1.20 12.03 -56.39
N LEU A 781 1.31 11.53 -55.14
CA LEU A 781 0.42 11.93 -54.06
C LEU A 781 0.73 13.36 -53.62
N VAL A 782 -0.32 14.13 -53.33
CA VAL A 782 -0.22 15.54 -52.92
C VAL A 782 -0.66 15.67 -51.46
N GLU A 783 0.06 16.48 -50.69
CA GLU A 783 -0.18 16.69 -49.25
C GLU A 783 -1.64 16.94 -48.90
N ALA A 784 -2.31 17.87 -49.59
CA ALA A 784 -3.71 18.19 -49.31
C ALA A 784 -4.66 17.01 -49.53
N HIS A 785 -4.39 16.15 -50.51
CA HIS A 785 -5.19 14.95 -50.75
C HIS A 785 -4.92 13.87 -49.70
N VAL A 786 -3.66 13.70 -49.29
CA VAL A 786 -3.27 12.76 -48.24
C VAL A 786 -3.84 13.19 -46.90
N LEU A 787 -3.78 14.47 -46.55
CA LEU A 787 -4.36 15.01 -45.32
C LEU A 787 -5.86 14.72 -45.23
N GLU A 788 -6.61 14.97 -46.32
CA GLU A 788 -8.04 14.65 -46.38
C GLU A 788 -8.28 13.15 -46.23
N ALA A 789 -7.48 12.30 -46.87
CA ALA A 789 -7.59 10.85 -46.74
C ALA A 789 -7.30 10.37 -45.31
N CYS A 790 -6.23 10.85 -44.68
CA CYS A 790 -5.88 10.54 -43.29
C CYS A 790 -6.98 10.97 -42.33
N HIS A 791 -7.49 12.20 -42.48
CA HIS A 791 -8.59 12.71 -41.66
C HIS A 791 -9.87 11.86 -41.85
N GLN A 792 -10.20 11.51 -43.10
CA GLN A 792 -11.35 10.66 -43.40
C GLN A 792 -11.22 9.26 -42.81
N THR A 793 -10.02 8.67 -42.85
CA THR A 793 -9.75 7.32 -42.35
C THR A 793 -9.68 7.27 -40.83
N LEU A 794 -9.13 8.30 -40.16
CA LEU A 794 -8.88 8.29 -38.73
C LEU A 794 -9.97 9.01 -37.94
N ALA A 795 -10.12 10.32 -38.14
CA ALA A 795 -11.10 11.13 -37.39
C ALA A 795 -12.55 10.70 -37.70
N ASN A 796 -12.82 10.35 -38.96
CA ASN A 796 -14.14 9.92 -39.41
C ASN A 796 -14.40 8.41 -39.28
N SER A 797 -13.45 7.65 -38.73
CA SER A 797 -13.65 6.23 -38.38
C SER A 797 -14.72 6.05 -37.31
N SER A 798 -15.16 4.81 -37.13
CA SER A 798 -16.06 4.43 -36.05
C SER A 798 -15.49 4.81 -34.67
N ILE A 799 -14.21 4.49 -34.41
CA ILE A 799 -13.56 4.78 -33.13
C ILE A 799 -13.25 6.27 -32.96
N GLY A 800 -12.78 6.95 -34.01
CA GLY A 800 -12.48 8.38 -33.99
C GLY A 800 -13.72 9.22 -33.69
N LYS A 801 -14.88 8.86 -34.25
CA LYS A 801 -16.15 9.54 -33.97
C LYS A 801 -16.71 9.22 -32.60
N SER A 802 -16.84 7.93 -32.27
CA SER A 802 -17.47 7.53 -31.00
C SER A 802 -16.63 7.91 -29.79
N CYS A 803 -15.31 7.95 -29.92
CA CYS A 803 -14.38 8.26 -28.82
C CYS A 803 -13.77 9.67 -28.90
N ALA A 804 -14.33 10.55 -29.74
CA ALA A 804 -13.78 11.89 -30.00
C ALA A 804 -13.56 12.70 -28.72
N GLU A 805 -14.49 12.63 -27.75
CA GLU A 805 -14.42 13.37 -26.50
C GLU A 805 -13.26 12.93 -25.59
N PHE A 806 -12.92 11.64 -25.60
CA PHE A 806 -11.82 11.09 -24.80
C PHE A 806 -10.45 11.21 -25.51
N LEU A 807 -10.45 11.18 -26.84
CA LEU A 807 -9.22 11.27 -27.64
C LEU A 807 -8.75 12.72 -27.80
N GLY A 808 -9.65 13.69 -27.95
CA GLY A 808 -9.30 15.11 -28.07
C GLY A 808 -8.23 15.38 -29.14
N GLU A 809 -7.20 16.15 -28.78
CA GLU A 809 -6.07 16.50 -29.67
C GLU A 809 -5.25 15.28 -30.14
N ARG A 810 -5.42 14.10 -29.51
CA ARG A 810 -4.76 12.88 -29.97
C ARG A 810 -5.17 12.52 -31.39
N ILE A 811 -6.40 12.80 -31.81
CA ILE A 811 -6.85 12.52 -33.18
C ILE A 811 -6.00 13.29 -34.19
N ASP A 812 -5.79 14.59 -33.97
CA ASP A 812 -4.99 15.43 -34.86
C ASP A 812 -3.53 14.97 -34.90
N SER A 813 -2.96 14.62 -33.75
CA SER A 813 -1.62 14.05 -33.66
C SER A 813 -1.46 12.76 -34.47
N VAL A 814 -2.45 11.86 -34.46
CA VAL A 814 -2.41 10.62 -35.26
C VAL A 814 -2.65 10.89 -36.75
N VAL A 815 -3.43 11.93 -37.10
CA VAL A 815 -3.57 12.38 -38.49
C VAL A 815 -2.24 12.91 -39.03
N GLU A 816 -1.48 13.68 -38.25
CA GLU A 816 -0.14 14.14 -38.65
C GLU A 816 0.84 12.97 -38.85
N MET A 817 0.81 11.98 -37.95
CA MET A 817 1.57 10.72 -38.10
C MET A 817 1.21 10.01 -39.41
N CYS A 818 -0.08 9.86 -39.70
CA CYS A 818 -0.58 9.26 -40.94
C CYS A 818 -0.09 9.97 -42.20
N VAL A 819 -0.11 11.31 -42.23
CA VAL A 819 0.37 12.09 -43.39
C VAL A 819 1.85 11.81 -43.63
N LYS A 820 2.63 11.66 -42.56
CA LYS A 820 4.06 11.36 -42.62
C LYS A 820 4.34 9.92 -43.03
N ASP A 821 3.60 8.95 -42.51
CA ASP A 821 3.65 7.55 -42.94
C ASP A 821 3.41 7.47 -44.46
N VAL A 822 2.30 8.04 -44.96
CA VAL A 822 1.97 8.01 -46.39
C VAL A 822 3.04 8.71 -47.24
N LEU A 823 3.64 9.80 -46.75
CA LEU A 823 4.74 10.50 -47.42
C LEU A 823 5.98 9.61 -47.55
N LEU A 824 6.36 8.89 -46.49
CA LEU A 824 7.56 8.05 -46.44
C LEU A 824 7.37 6.73 -47.20
N LYS A 825 6.16 6.17 -47.16
CA LYS A 825 5.81 4.91 -47.84
C LYS A 825 5.39 5.10 -49.29
N ASP A 826 4.96 6.31 -49.65
CA ASP A 826 4.38 6.62 -50.95
C ASP A 826 3.18 5.71 -51.29
N ASP A 827 2.36 5.39 -50.28
CA ASP A 827 1.23 4.48 -50.37
C ASP A 827 0.10 4.89 -49.41
N LEU A 828 -1.10 5.12 -49.97
CA LEU A 828 -2.30 5.49 -49.22
C LEU A 828 -2.84 4.36 -48.31
N SER A 829 -2.45 3.10 -48.53
CA SER A 829 -2.87 1.98 -47.68
C SER A 829 -2.41 2.13 -46.22
N TRP A 830 -1.37 2.93 -45.99
CA TRP A 830 -0.85 3.25 -44.66
C TRP A 830 -1.76 4.17 -43.85
N ALA A 831 -2.78 4.77 -44.46
CA ALA A 831 -3.69 5.68 -43.75
C ALA A 831 -4.47 5.01 -42.61
N GLU A 832 -4.65 3.69 -42.67
CA GLU A 832 -5.35 2.92 -41.62
C GLU A 832 -4.43 2.52 -40.45
N ALA A 833 -3.11 2.68 -40.59
CA ALA A 833 -2.14 2.17 -39.62
C ALA A 833 -2.27 2.82 -38.23
N GLY A 834 -2.74 4.07 -38.18
CA GLY A 834 -3.01 4.82 -36.95
C GLY A 834 -4.25 4.38 -36.16
N LEU A 835 -5.15 3.55 -36.74
CA LEU A 835 -6.38 3.12 -36.06
C LEU A 835 -6.09 2.35 -34.76
N ALA A 836 -5.04 1.52 -34.76
CA ALA A 836 -4.65 0.74 -33.58
C ALA A 836 -4.27 1.65 -32.40
N LEU A 837 -3.61 2.78 -32.65
CA LEU A 837 -3.27 3.75 -31.61
C LEU A 837 -4.53 4.41 -31.05
N LEU A 838 -5.47 4.82 -31.91
CA LEU A 838 -6.76 5.39 -31.46
C LEU A 838 -7.57 4.40 -30.62
N GLU A 839 -7.63 3.12 -31.01
CA GLU A 839 -8.31 2.09 -30.21
C GLU A 839 -7.67 1.92 -28.82
N ASN A 840 -6.34 1.83 -28.76
CA ASN A 840 -5.61 1.59 -27.52
C ASN A 840 -5.66 2.82 -26.59
N GLU A 841 -5.57 4.04 -27.13
CA GLU A 841 -5.74 5.28 -26.35
C GLU A 841 -7.19 5.47 -25.88
N CYS A 842 -8.17 5.15 -26.73
CA CYS A 842 -9.58 5.21 -26.35
C CYS A 842 -9.89 4.25 -25.20
N GLU A 843 -9.45 2.99 -25.28
CA GLU A 843 -9.62 2.02 -24.21
C GLU A 843 -8.97 2.51 -22.90
N LYS A 844 -7.71 3.01 -22.98
CA LYS A 844 -6.99 3.56 -21.83
C LYS A 844 -7.78 4.68 -21.16
N ARG A 845 -8.18 5.71 -21.92
CA ARG A 845 -8.88 6.89 -21.40
C ARG A 845 -10.21 6.53 -20.74
N ILE A 846 -10.96 5.58 -21.30
CA ILE A 846 -12.21 5.13 -20.67
C ILE A 846 -11.95 4.39 -19.36
N LEU A 847 -10.89 3.59 -19.30
CA LEU A 847 -10.53 2.88 -18.06
C LEU A 847 -10.04 3.83 -16.96
N GLU A 848 -9.31 4.89 -17.34
CA GLU A 848 -8.78 5.92 -16.44
C GLU A 848 -9.83 6.97 -16.03
N GLU A 849 -10.73 7.39 -16.92
CA GLU A 849 -11.64 8.54 -16.71
C GLU A 849 -13.13 8.13 -16.68
N GLY A 850 -13.49 7.04 -17.36
CA GLY A 850 -14.89 6.60 -17.56
C GLY A 850 -15.61 6.09 -16.30
N LYS A 851 -14.87 5.77 -15.22
CA LYS A 851 -15.46 5.38 -13.93
C LYS A 851 -16.07 6.56 -13.15
N TYR A 852 -15.71 7.81 -13.45
CA TYR A 852 -16.03 8.95 -12.57
C TYR A 852 -17.25 9.78 -13.02
N ASN A 853 -17.71 9.63 -14.27
CA ASN A 853 -18.76 10.47 -14.86
C ASN A 853 -19.88 9.65 -15.55
N THR A 854 -20.43 8.64 -14.87
CA THR A 854 -21.49 7.77 -15.43
C THR A 854 -22.83 8.47 -15.66
N GLU A 855 -23.10 9.61 -15.00
CA GLU A 855 -24.35 10.36 -15.17
C GLU A 855 -24.39 11.21 -16.47
N ASP A 856 -23.23 11.69 -16.98
CA ASP A 856 -23.16 12.49 -18.21
C ASP A 856 -22.88 11.65 -19.47
N TYR A 857 -22.12 10.55 -19.37
CA TYR A 857 -21.60 9.81 -20.54
C TYR A 857 -22.21 8.41 -20.75
N GLY A 858 -23.22 8.00 -19.96
CA GLY A 858 -23.72 6.62 -19.97
C GLY A 858 -24.18 6.08 -21.33
N GLN A 859 -24.77 6.92 -22.20
CA GLN A 859 -25.12 6.54 -23.58
C GLN A 859 -23.90 6.51 -24.51
N SER A 860 -22.98 7.47 -24.37
CA SER A 860 -21.73 7.58 -25.15
C SER A 860 -20.81 6.37 -24.91
N ILE A 861 -20.64 5.94 -23.66
CA ILE A 861 -19.83 4.76 -23.31
C ILE A 861 -20.41 3.49 -23.94
N GLY A 862 -21.73 3.32 -23.99
CA GLY A 862 -22.36 2.17 -24.62
C GLY A 862 -22.03 2.05 -26.12
N GLU A 863 -21.99 3.18 -26.83
CA GLU A 863 -21.59 3.22 -28.24
C GLU A 863 -20.10 2.92 -28.43
N ILE A 864 -19.23 3.46 -27.58
CA ILE A 864 -17.79 3.20 -27.64
C ILE A 864 -17.48 1.72 -27.38
N LEU A 865 -18.12 1.12 -26.36
CA LEU A 865 -17.98 -0.31 -26.08
C LEU A 865 -18.44 -1.17 -27.26
N LEU A 866 -19.47 -0.74 -28.01
CA LEU A 866 -19.91 -1.44 -29.21
C LEU A 866 -18.85 -1.38 -30.33
N VAL A 867 -18.19 -0.23 -30.51
CA VAL A 867 -17.13 -0.04 -31.52
C VAL A 867 -15.86 -0.81 -31.15
N LEU A 868 -15.42 -0.77 -29.90
CA LEU A 868 -14.29 -1.58 -29.41
C LEU A 868 -14.59 -3.08 -29.46
N LYS A 869 -15.87 -3.47 -29.36
CA LYS A 869 -16.27 -4.86 -29.54
C LYS A 869 -16.28 -5.27 -31.01
N CYS A 870 -16.81 -4.42 -31.88
CA CYS A 870 -17.06 -4.69 -33.28
C CYS A 870 -16.50 -3.54 -34.12
N PRO A 871 -15.21 -3.61 -34.50
CA PRO A 871 -14.55 -2.58 -35.30
C PRO A 871 -15.32 -2.27 -36.57
N ASN A 872 -15.37 -0.98 -36.94
CA ASN A 872 -16.11 -0.47 -38.09
C ASN A 872 -17.58 -0.92 -38.16
N LEU A 873 -18.17 -1.30 -37.03
CA LEU A 873 -19.53 -1.87 -36.95
C LEU A 873 -19.73 -3.02 -37.94
N CYS A 874 -18.71 -3.88 -38.06
CA CYS A 874 -18.67 -5.00 -39.00
C CYS A 874 -18.85 -4.58 -40.47
N SER A 875 -18.45 -3.35 -40.81
CA SER A 875 -18.48 -2.76 -42.15
C SER A 875 -19.84 -2.83 -42.85
N GLY A 876 -20.95 -2.99 -42.09
CA GLY A 876 -22.28 -3.25 -42.64
C GLY A 876 -22.45 -4.63 -43.30
N HIS A 877 -21.45 -5.49 -43.23
CA HIS A 877 -21.38 -6.81 -43.88
C HIS A 877 -21.33 -7.97 -42.88
N GLY A 878 -21.67 -7.71 -41.62
CA GLY A 878 -21.78 -8.73 -40.59
C GLY A 878 -22.69 -8.33 -39.44
N GLN A 879 -22.84 -9.23 -38.49
CA GLN A 879 -23.56 -8.99 -37.24
C GLN A 879 -22.56 -8.94 -36.08
N CYS A 880 -22.68 -7.92 -35.24
CA CYS A 880 -21.89 -7.83 -34.00
C CYS A 880 -22.38 -8.86 -32.98
N VAL A 881 -21.50 -9.76 -32.56
CA VAL A 881 -21.74 -10.81 -31.55
C VAL A 881 -20.84 -10.61 -30.33
N GLU A 882 -20.92 -11.49 -29.33
CA GLU A 882 -20.17 -11.38 -28.06
C GLU A 882 -18.65 -11.20 -28.24
N TRP A 883 -18.08 -11.83 -29.27
CA TRP A 883 -16.63 -11.90 -29.51
C TRP A 883 -16.16 -11.15 -30.76
N GLY A 884 -16.95 -10.18 -31.23
CA GLY A 884 -16.64 -9.39 -32.43
C GLY A 884 -17.62 -9.63 -33.58
N CYS A 885 -17.15 -9.51 -34.82
CA CYS A 885 -18.02 -9.56 -36.01
C CYS A 885 -18.23 -10.97 -36.56
N ALA A 886 -19.49 -11.33 -36.80
CA ALA A 886 -19.89 -12.51 -37.57
C ALA A 886 -20.27 -12.10 -38.99
N CYS A 887 -19.37 -12.32 -39.95
CA CYS A 887 -19.55 -11.86 -41.34
C CYS A 887 -20.62 -12.63 -42.10
N PHE A 888 -21.34 -11.93 -42.96
CA PHE A 888 -22.26 -12.54 -43.92
C PHE A 888 -21.49 -13.31 -45.00
N GLN A 889 -22.19 -14.23 -45.67
CA GLN A 889 -21.59 -15.06 -46.71
C GLN A 889 -21.00 -14.20 -47.83
N GLY A 890 -19.75 -14.48 -48.19
CA GLY A 890 -19.00 -13.70 -49.18
C GLY A 890 -18.15 -12.58 -48.58
N PHE A 891 -18.12 -12.40 -47.25
CA PHE A 891 -17.22 -11.47 -46.55
C PHE A 891 -16.37 -12.20 -45.50
N SER A 892 -15.19 -11.67 -45.20
CA SER A 892 -14.22 -12.13 -44.19
C SER A 892 -13.46 -10.92 -43.66
N SER A 893 -12.39 -11.14 -42.87
CA SER A 893 -11.71 -10.19 -41.96
C SER A 893 -12.42 -10.00 -40.62
N PHE A 894 -11.72 -9.38 -39.68
CA PHE A 894 -12.19 -9.12 -38.31
C PHE A 894 -13.33 -8.10 -38.25
N ASP A 895 -13.47 -7.24 -39.26
CA ASP A 895 -14.52 -6.22 -39.39
C ASP A 895 -15.42 -6.43 -40.62
N CYS A 896 -15.30 -7.58 -41.30
CA CYS A 896 -16.09 -7.96 -42.47
C CYS A 896 -15.91 -7.05 -43.71
N SER A 897 -14.81 -6.31 -43.81
CA SER A 897 -14.51 -5.44 -44.95
C SER A 897 -14.03 -6.18 -46.21
N VAL A 898 -13.43 -7.37 -46.06
CA VAL A 898 -12.81 -8.13 -47.15
C VAL A 898 -13.79 -9.11 -47.81
N LEU A 899 -13.86 -9.12 -49.15
CA LEU A 899 -14.66 -10.09 -49.90
C LEU A 899 -14.03 -11.50 -49.91
N SER A 900 -14.76 -12.50 -49.44
CA SER A 900 -14.38 -13.92 -49.44
C SER A 900 -14.70 -14.57 -50.79
N GLY A 901 -13.68 -14.84 -51.61
CA GLY A 901 -13.81 -15.69 -52.80
C GLY A 901 -13.22 -15.10 -54.09
N LYS A 902 -11.90 -14.96 -54.15
CA LYS A 902 -11.15 -15.06 -55.41
C LYS A 902 -10.47 -16.41 -55.51
#